data_AF-A0A1A3U4I0-F1
#
_entry.id   AF-A0A1A3U4I0-F1
#
_cell.length_a   1.000
_cell.length_b   1.000
_cell.length_c   1.000
_cell.angle_alpha   90.00
_cell.angle_beta   90.00
_cell.angle_gamma   90.00
#
_symmetry.space_group_name_H-M   'P 1'
#
loop_
_entity.id
_entity.type
_entity.pdbx_description
1 polymer ?
#
loop_
_entity_poly.entity_id
_entity_poly.type
_entity_poly.pdbx_seq_one_letter_code
_entity_poly.pdbx_strand_id
1 'polypeptide(L)'
;MTPRYGQLTYTSFDQPGGAGGWQVKQTTGDLSPEETQRLASGVRTAFRPVTPLPEYPTPQQLDAAPRRLEYRRWASDAAGYWHTVAAGADSTGRPGNVFAHVLLDRTPDSAPRLRPIQRWGSPAWLRPFGAAAVGRTALPAEPPGVAQVVTRESAIAFALDTSTWRVGTLLGLLDAVAAALEGGAPVVLGAVSVESAAQWIGLVSFLMSPGTAATLNFSTFDRADQLGSAQHAIAHLTAVPIGDLETLPTGFVVIDETATLSLGELGGEPHRTAAGQAIDVTAWSVMAQEVLLDPQSALAVLDELDRRAAQTEDRGLHPAWPLAVTIAADEEFAAAHPEANAIITTHSPAGITPGSPTERLIDEALSALVGHNTPDAWKAAEQNLPGFAGEHAALTYLCRAIGDDTWMDQIGPIPLSANTYHGRPVPEPLAAALGPALERASAAGDPQRLLKLVDLLLRAGVDDDRLTQALTERVAAQLADPHTGPTLARRFSHRLGPETRIAAAAATLRLSCEGATPISDAVLDWFADGSTMPPAAELLGAQPWDPTWTRAAVCGMRAERKPGEADCFAELWWLAANGSPRRDELAGRQIWDPAQLLAVGGATLSTGALLPTLLGAPDSESLARLADEITGANNDDLAVACAALRMIGPASWVQRGYINTHQQAYAGLWDTALAEIGPGRIHPDCAVRVTVLAVLGLIAGQPRPVLAGQLAGDRAVAGAAIEQVLALVDSEILTATEVLATSLLRTDAAEPVDAVDGVLAATAAAVTASRQFSDDDQEGVLAVMMRMAGSNEGTPPRRYRKLVNTALARRAEGRGPLTAPPAQAWRNH
;
A
#
# COMPACT_ATOMS: atom_id res chain seq x y z
N MET A 1 -25.17 -30.30 -3.58
CA MET A 1 -24.22 -29.57 -4.44
C MET A 1 -25.04 -28.74 -5.39
N THR A 2 -24.76 -27.43 -5.50
CA THR A 2 -25.50 -26.53 -6.40
C THR A 2 -25.14 -26.87 -7.87
N PRO A 3 -26.11 -26.99 -8.78
CA PRO A 3 -25.83 -27.23 -10.20
C PRO A 3 -24.97 -26.11 -10.83
N ARG A 4 -24.11 -26.45 -11.81
CA ARG A 4 -23.31 -25.45 -12.57
C ARG A 4 -24.19 -24.38 -13.20
N TYR A 5 -25.32 -24.80 -13.75
CA TYR A 5 -26.23 -23.93 -14.48
C TYR A 5 -27.49 -23.64 -13.69
N GLY A 6 -27.90 -22.37 -13.69
CA GLY A 6 -29.22 -21.93 -13.25
C GLY A 6 -29.94 -21.23 -14.41
N GLN A 7 -31.25 -21.40 -14.54
CA GLN A 7 -32.02 -20.75 -15.60
C GLN A 7 -33.22 -20.03 -15.01
N LEU A 8 -33.59 -18.90 -15.61
CA LEU A 8 -34.86 -18.26 -15.35
C LEU A 8 -35.52 -17.76 -16.63
N THR A 9 -36.84 -17.63 -16.58
CA THR A 9 -37.61 -16.91 -17.62
C THR A 9 -38.26 -15.68 -17.00
N TYR A 10 -38.24 -14.57 -17.74
CA TYR A 10 -38.81 -13.31 -17.30
C TYR A 10 -39.64 -12.69 -18.41
N THR A 11 -40.90 -12.36 -18.12
CA THR A 11 -41.87 -11.84 -19.09
C THR A 11 -43.07 -11.22 -18.38
N SER A 12 -43.91 -10.48 -19.10
CA SER A 12 -45.24 -10.09 -18.60
C SER A 12 -46.22 -11.24 -18.83
N PHE A 13 -46.80 -11.78 -17.77
CA PHE A 13 -47.85 -12.82 -17.85
C PHE A 13 -48.75 -12.84 -16.61
N ASP A 14 -49.92 -13.47 -16.75
CA ASP A 14 -50.84 -13.70 -15.64
C ASP A 14 -50.47 -14.97 -14.88
N GLN A 15 -50.01 -14.82 -13.64
CA GLN A 15 -49.81 -15.95 -12.75
C GLN A 15 -51.16 -16.43 -12.22
N PRO A 16 -51.44 -17.76 -12.23
CA PRO A 16 -52.65 -18.30 -11.61
C PRO A 16 -52.76 -17.87 -10.13
N GLY A 17 -53.77 -17.05 -9.80
CA GLY A 17 -54.01 -16.54 -8.44
C GLY A 17 -53.16 -15.34 -8.01
N GLY A 18 -52.39 -14.72 -8.91
CA GLY A 18 -51.55 -13.55 -8.64
C GLY A 18 -51.89 -12.33 -9.50
N ALA A 19 -51.20 -11.20 -9.27
CA ALA A 19 -51.30 -10.01 -10.11
C ALA A 19 -50.53 -10.19 -11.43
N GLY A 20 -51.10 -9.71 -12.54
CA GLY A 20 -50.43 -9.69 -13.84
C GLY A 20 -49.33 -8.61 -13.89
N GLY A 21 -48.24 -8.90 -14.60
CA GLY A 21 -47.14 -7.95 -14.80
C GLY A 21 -45.79 -8.63 -15.07
N TRP A 22 -44.73 -7.81 -15.13
CA TRP A 22 -43.35 -8.25 -15.33
C TRP A 22 -42.84 -9.00 -14.11
N GLN A 23 -42.54 -10.28 -14.27
CA GLN A 23 -42.03 -11.11 -13.18
C GLN A 23 -41.25 -12.32 -13.70
N VAL A 24 -40.52 -12.97 -12.79
CA VAL A 24 -39.91 -14.28 -13.04
C VAL A 24 -41.03 -15.30 -13.17
N LYS A 25 -41.11 -15.98 -14.31
CA LYS A 25 -42.12 -16.99 -14.59
C LYS A 25 -41.73 -18.36 -14.02
N GLN A 26 -40.49 -18.77 -14.24
CA GLN A 26 -39.98 -20.07 -13.83
C GLN A 26 -38.48 -19.98 -13.59
N THR A 27 -37.99 -20.77 -12.65
CA THR A 27 -36.55 -20.98 -12.38
C THR A 27 -36.21 -22.48 -12.41
N THR A 28 -34.97 -22.82 -12.75
CA THR A 28 -34.38 -24.17 -12.61
C THR A 28 -32.92 -24.07 -12.18
N GLY A 29 -32.34 -25.17 -11.69
CA GLY A 29 -30.92 -25.23 -11.31
C GLY A 29 -30.58 -24.57 -9.97
N ASP A 30 -31.53 -24.60 -9.02
CA ASP A 30 -31.40 -24.11 -7.65
C ASP A 30 -30.86 -22.68 -7.57
N LEU A 31 -31.44 -21.76 -8.35
CA LEU A 31 -31.12 -20.33 -8.24
C LEU A 31 -31.49 -19.81 -6.86
N SER A 32 -30.53 -19.21 -6.18
CA SER A 32 -30.77 -18.49 -4.93
C SER A 32 -31.62 -17.24 -5.17
N PRO A 33 -32.26 -16.69 -4.11
CA PRO A 33 -33.00 -15.43 -4.22
C PRO A 33 -32.15 -14.27 -4.74
N GLU A 34 -30.88 -14.19 -4.30
CA GLU A 34 -29.94 -13.16 -4.73
C GLU A 34 -29.58 -13.29 -6.22
N GLU A 35 -29.22 -14.51 -6.67
CA GLU A 35 -28.96 -14.78 -8.09
C GLU A 35 -30.19 -14.45 -8.94
N THR A 36 -31.38 -14.84 -8.47
CA THR A 36 -32.65 -14.58 -9.17
C THR A 36 -32.90 -13.08 -9.32
N GLN A 37 -32.75 -12.32 -8.23
CA GLN A 37 -32.94 -10.86 -8.25
C GLN A 37 -31.94 -10.17 -9.20
N ARG A 38 -30.67 -10.60 -9.16
CA ARG A 38 -29.60 -10.02 -9.98
C ARG A 38 -29.72 -10.39 -11.47
N LEU A 39 -30.14 -11.61 -11.78
CA LEU A 39 -30.44 -12.02 -13.16
C LEU A 39 -31.64 -11.23 -13.70
N ALA A 40 -32.69 -11.08 -12.89
CA ALA A 40 -33.89 -10.32 -13.24
C ALA A 40 -33.58 -8.82 -13.47
N SER A 41 -32.70 -8.20 -12.67
CA SER A 41 -32.31 -6.80 -12.87
C SER A 41 -31.53 -6.55 -14.17
N GLY A 42 -30.95 -7.60 -14.76
CA GLY A 42 -30.33 -7.54 -16.08
C GLY A 42 -31.30 -7.65 -17.25
N VAL A 43 -32.57 -8.02 -17.01
CA VAL A 43 -33.54 -8.24 -18.08
C VAL A 43 -33.99 -6.91 -18.69
N ARG A 44 -33.86 -6.81 -20.02
CA ARG A 44 -34.48 -5.74 -20.81
C ARG A 44 -35.95 -6.06 -21.04
N THR A 45 -36.84 -5.27 -20.44
CA THR A 45 -38.30 -5.37 -20.61
C THR A 45 -38.83 -4.65 -21.86
N ALA A 46 -37.94 -4.04 -22.65
CA ALA A 46 -38.26 -3.44 -23.93
C ALA A 46 -37.35 -4.01 -25.02
N PHE A 47 -37.95 -4.59 -26.07
CA PHE A 47 -37.25 -5.09 -27.25
C PHE A 47 -38.01 -4.60 -28.49
N ARG A 48 -37.37 -3.71 -29.26
CA ARG A 48 -37.99 -3.04 -30.42
C ARG A 48 -37.26 -3.43 -31.70
N PRO A 49 -37.74 -4.46 -32.43
CA PRO A 49 -37.26 -4.79 -33.77
C PRO A 49 -37.23 -3.55 -34.68
N VAL A 50 -36.25 -3.49 -35.60
CA VAL A 50 -36.19 -2.44 -36.63
C VAL A 50 -37.45 -2.49 -37.50
N THR A 51 -37.81 -3.71 -37.93
CA THR A 51 -39.07 -3.99 -38.62
C THR A 51 -40.04 -4.65 -37.63
N PRO A 52 -41.15 -4.00 -37.26
CA PRO A 52 -42.15 -4.60 -36.37
C PRO A 52 -42.72 -5.90 -36.95
N LEU A 53 -42.92 -6.90 -36.10
CA LEU A 53 -43.66 -8.10 -36.50
C LEU A 53 -45.14 -7.74 -36.74
N PRO A 54 -45.78 -8.35 -37.75
CA PRO A 54 -47.22 -8.20 -37.94
C PRO A 54 -47.99 -8.81 -36.75
N GLU A 55 -49.27 -8.44 -36.61
CA GLU A 55 -50.13 -8.91 -35.50
C GLU A 55 -50.27 -10.44 -35.47
N TYR A 56 -50.31 -11.07 -36.66
CA TYR A 56 -50.37 -12.51 -36.86
C TYR A 56 -49.18 -12.98 -37.71
N PRO A 57 -47.98 -13.13 -37.12
CA PRO A 57 -46.79 -13.50 -37.87
C PRO A 57 -46.83 -14.98 -38.27
N THR A 58 -46.34 -15.27 -39.47
CA THR A 58 -46.12 -16.65 -39.93
C THR A 58 -44.95 -17.29 -39.18
N PRO A 59 -44.84 -18.64 -39.16
CA PRO A 59 -43.67 -19.32 -38.60
C PRO A 59 -42.35 -18.83 -39.20
N GLN A 60 -42.31 -18.58 -40.53
CA GLN A 60 -41.11 -18.06 -41.19
C GLN A 60 -40.75 -16.64 -40.72
N GLN A 61 -41.75 -15.78 -40.48
CA GLN A 61 -41.54 -14.44 -39.95
C GLN A 61 -41.05 -14.46 -38.49
N LEU A 62 -41.54 -15.42 -37.68
CA LEU A 62 -41.06 -15.63 -36.31
C LEU A 62 -39.63 -16.17 -36.26
N ASP A 63 -39.27 -17.07 -37.17
CA ASP A 63 -37.90 -17.58 -37.26
C ASP A 63 -36.91 -16.52 -37.73
N ALA A 64 -37.33 -15.62 -38.64
CA ALA A 64 -36.55 -14.47 -39.09
C ALA A 64 -36.62 -13.26 -38.15
N ALA A 65 -37.39 -13.33 -37.06
CA ALA A 65 -37.51 -12.22 -36.12
C ALA A 65 -36.17 -11.97 -35.42
N PRO A 66 -35.76 -10.69 -35.25
CA PRO A 66 -34.51 -10.40 -34.56
C PRO A 66 -34.58 -10.89 -33.12
N ARG A 67 -33.45 -11.38 -32.63
CA ARG A 67 -33.26 -11.85 -31.27
C ARG A 67 -32.01 -11.21 -30.69
N ARG A 68 -31.97 -11.04 -29.38
CA ARG A 68 -30.82 -10.49 -28.67
C ARG A 68 -30.21 -11.57 -27.81
N LEU A 69 -28.90 -11.75 -27.91
CA LEU A 69 -28.11 -12.50 -26.95
C LEU A 69 -27.08 -11.54 -26.36
N GLU A 70 -27.21 -11.27 -25.07
CA GLU A 70 -26.20 -10.58 -24.29
C GLU A 70 -25.46 -11.61 -23.43
N TYR A 71 -24.14 -11.49 -23.39
CA TYR A 71 -23.27 -12.20 -22.48
C TYR A 71 -22.46 -11.20 -21.67
N ARG A 72 -22.37 -11.43 -20.36
CA ARG A 72 -21.50 -10.63 -19.49
C ARG A 72 -20.97 -11.43 -18.31
N ARG A 73 -19.71 -11.19 -17.98
CA ARG A 73 -19.15 -11.51 -16.68
C ARG A 73 -19.76 -10.58 -15.65
N TRP A 74 -20.23 -11.17 -14.56
CA TRP A 74 -20.87 -10.43 -13.47
C TRP A 74 -20.21 -10.68 -12.10
N ALA A 75 -19.24 -11.60 -12.07
CA ALA A 75 -18.35 -11.98 -10.99
C ALA A 75 -17.09 -12.62 -11.61
N SER A 76 -16.02 -12.79 -10.83
CA SER A 76 -14.77 -13.40 -11.30
C SER A 76 -14.93 -14.87 -11.71
N ASP A 77 -15.92 -15.56 -11.18
CA ASP A 77 -16.13 -17.00 -11.34
C ASP A 77 -17.50 -17.36 -11.95
N ALA A 78 -18.34 -16.37 -12.28
CA ALA A 78 -19.65 -16.62 -12.87
C ALA A 78 -19.95 -15.69 -14.06
N ALA A 79 -20.84 -16.15 -14.93
CA ALA A 79 -21.27 -15.39 -16.10
C ALA A 79 -22.77 -15.59 -16.39
N GLY A 80 -23.39 -14.54 -16.93
CA GLY A 80 -24.80 -14.57 -17.32
C GLY A 80 -25.00 -14.43 -18.82
N TYR A 81 -26.07 -15.04 -19.32
CA TYR A 81 -26.57 -14.90 -20.68
C TYR A 81 -28.02 -14.43 -20.62
N TRP A 82 -28.36 -13.39 -21.40
CA TRP A 82 -29.73 -12.89 -21.55
C TRP A 82 -30.15 -13.04 -23.01
N HIS A 83 -31.00 -14.03 -23.28
CA HIS A 83 -31.60 -14.23 -24.60
C HIS A 83 -33.02 -13.63 -24.62
N THR A 84 -33.21 -12.58 -25.42
CA THR A 84 -34.42 -11.76 -25.42
C THR A 84 -35.07 -11.75 -26.80
N VAL A 85 -36.39 -11.96 -26.85
CA VAL A 85 -37.21 -11.92 -28.07
C VAL A 85 -38.53 -11.17 -27.87
N ALA A 86 -39.10 -10.68 -28.97
CA ALA A 86 -40.47 -10.17 -28.97
C ALA A 86 -41.47 -11.30 -28.68
N ALA A 87 -42.44 -11.03 -27.79
CA ALA A 87 -43.43 -12.01 -27.34
C ALA A 87 -44.88 -11.64 -27.73
N GLY A 88 -45.06 -10.60 -28.54
CA GLY A 88 -46.38 -10.14 -28.99
C GLY A 88 -47.12 -9.32 -27.93
N ALA A 89 -48.45 -9.43 -27.90
CA ALA A 89 -49.27 -8.83 -26.85
C ALA A 89 -49.23 -9.68 -25.57
N ASP A 90 -49.27 -9.02 -24.41
CA ASP A 90 -49.44 -9.70 -23.12
C ASP A 90 -50.86 -10.24 -22.93
N SER A 91 -51.11 -10.93 -21.81
CA SER A 91 -52.42 -11.50 -21.46
C SER A 91 -53.55 -10.47 -21.36
N THR A 92 -53.22 -9.19 -21.18
CA THR A 92 -54.18 -8.06 -21.14
C THR A 92 -54.39 -7.40 -22.51
N GLY A 93 -53.71 -7.89 -23.55
CA GLY A 93 -53.76 -7.34 -24.90
C GLY A 93 -52.84 -6.15 -25.13
N ARG A 94 -51.97 -5.80 -24.18
CA ARG A 94 -51.02 -4.69 -24.36
C ARG A 94 -49.88 -5.14 -25.27
N PRO A 95 -49.57 -4.39 -26.34
CA PRO A 95 -48.49 -4.75 -27.26
C PRO A 95 -47.11 -4.53 -26.60
N GLY A 96 -46.08 -5.12 -27.19
CA GLY A 96 -44.69 -4.89 -26.78
C GLY A 96 -44.22 -5.78 -25.63
N ASN A 97 -44.84 -6.93 -25.41
CA ASN A 97 -44.33 -7.92 -24.47
C ASN A 97 -43.01 -8.51 -24.99
N VAL A 98 -42.16 -8.90 -24.05
CA VAL A 98 -40.83 -9.44 -24.29
C VAL A 98 -40.68 -10.72 -23.48
N PHE A 99 -40.01 -11.71 -24.06
CA PHE A 99 -39.66 -12.94 -23.36
C PHE A 99 -38.14 -13.03 -23.23
N ALA A 100 -37.64 -13.06 -22.01
CA ALA A 100 -36.24 -13.27 -21.71
C ALA A 100 -36.02 -14.68 -21.14
N HIS A 101 -35.16 -15.46 -21.79
CA HIS A 101 -34.59 -16.68 -21.25
C HIS A 101 -33.16 -16.37 -20.77
N VAL A 102 -32.93 -16.48 -19.47
CA VAL A 102 -31.66 -16.13 -18.84
C VAL A 102 -30.97 -17.37 -18.31
N LEU A 103 -29.67 -17.50 -18.57
CA LEU A 103 -28.81 -18.59 -18.09
C LEU A 103 -27.69 -18.02 -17.24
N LEU A 104 -27.45 -18.62 -16.08
CA LEU A 104 -26.28 -18.44 -15.24
C LEU A 104 -25.34 -19.63 -15.41
N ASP A 105 -24.08 -19.38 -15.77
CA ASP A 105 -22.98 -20.35 -15.63
C ASP A 105 -22.14 -19.96 -14.40
N ARG A 106 -22.17 -20.79 -13.35
CA ARG A 106 -21.42 -20.58 -12.11
C ARG A 106 -19.95 -20.99 -12.21
N THR A 107 -19.56 -21.65 -13.31
CA THR A 107 -18.19 -22.09 -13.53
C THR A 107 -17.83 -22.00 -15.02
N PRO A 108 -17.89 -20.80 -15.65
CA PRO A 108 -17.64 -20.63 -17.08
C PRO A 108 -16.21 -21.02 -17.47
N ASP A 109 -15.27 -20.94 -16.52
CA ASP A 109 -13.86 -21.29 -16.71
C ASP A 109 -13.59 -22.80 -16.57
N SER A 110 -14.60 -23.62 -16.25
CA SER A 110 -14.45 -25.09 -16.15
C SER A 110 -14.64 -25.77 -17.50
N ALA A 111 -13.82 -26.78 -17.76
CA ALA A 111 -13.89 -27.58 -18.97
C ALA A 111 -15.24 -28.33 -19.10
N PRO A 112 -15.78 -28.49 -20.33
CA PRO A 112 -15.32 -27.86 -21.56
C PRO A 112 -15.62 -26.36 -21.55
N ARG A 113 -14.62 -25.54 -21.90
CA ARG A 113 -14.80 -24.09 -22.08
C ARG A 113 -15.43 -23.85 -23.44
N LEU A 114 -16.40 -22.94 -23.47
CA LEU A 114 -17.12 -22.57 -24.68
C LEU A 114 -16.95 -21.08 -24.90
N ARG A 115 -16.77 -20.66 -26.15
CA ARG A 115 -16.87 -19.25 -26.49
C ARG A 115 -18.34 -18.85 -26.32
N PRO A 116 -18.68 -17.81 -25.55
CA PRO A 116 -20.07 -17.54 -25.18
C PRO A 116 -21.00 -17.34 -26.39
N ILE A 117 -20.49 -16.74 -27.47
CA ILE A 117 -21.22 -16.53 -28.72
C ILE A 117 -21.63 -17.83 -29.43
N GLN A 118 -20.96 -18.97 -29.17
CA GLN A 118 -21.34 -20.25 -29.75
C GLN A 118 -22.72 -20.75 -29.29
N ARG A 119 -23.29 -20.19 -28.23
CA ARG A 119 -24.69 -20.46 -27.83
C ARG A 119 -25.70 -19.72 -28.71
N TRP A 120 -25.28 -18.78 -29.55
CA TRP A 120 -26.16 -18.06 -30.46
C TRP A 120 -26.86 -19.01 -31.44
N GLY A 121 -28.19 -18.93 -31.49
CA GLY A 121 -29.00 -19.78 -32.37
C GLY A 121 -29.23 -21.20 -31.84
N SER A 122 -28.88 -21.48 -30.58
CA SER A 122 -29.22 -22.76 -29.94
C SER A 122 -30.74 -22.98 -29.98
N PRO A 123 -31.23 -24.15 -30.43
CA PRO A 123 -32.67 -24.42 -30.51
C PRO A 123 -33.34 -24.50 -29.13
N ALA A 124 -32.56 -24.66 -28.06
CA ALA A 124 -33.02 -24.66 -26.68
C ALA A 124 -33.30 -23.24 -26.14
N TRP A 125 -32.91 -22.18 -26.86
CA TRP A 125 -33.39 -20.84 -26.53
C TRP A 125 -34.88 -20.72 -26.78
N LEU A 126 -35.62 -20.27 -25.76
CA LEU A 126 -37.06 -20.15 -25.81
C LEU A 126 -37.47 -18.92 -26.61
N ARG A 127 -38.40 -19.11 -27.56
CA ARG A 127 -38.90 -18.05 -28.46
C ARG A 127 -40.44 -18.02 -28.57
N PRO A 128 -41.19 -17.95 -27.45
CA PRO A 128 -42.65 -17.95 -27.54
C PRO A 128 -43.19 -16.62 -28.07
N PHE A 129 -44.26 -16.69 -28.86
CA PHE A 129 -44.96 -15.52 -29.37
C PHE A 129 -46.47 -15.62 -29.11
N GLY A 130 -47.03 -14.59 -28.47
CA GLY A 130 -48.42 -14.49 -28.06
C GLY A 130 -48.68 -15.06 -26.65
N ALA A 131 -49.64 -14.46 -25.94
CA ALA A 131 -49.95 -14.76 -24.54
C ALA A 131 -50.16 -16.27 -24.26
N ALA A 132 -50.83 -16.99 -25.16
CA ALA A 132 -51.07 -18.43 -25.00
C ALA A 132 -49.78 -19.28 -25.12
N ALA A 133 -48.88 -18.92 -26.04
CA ALA A 133 -47.58 -19.59 -26.15
C ALA A 133 -46.72 -19.28 -24.93
N VAL A 134 -46.63 -17.99 -24.56
CA VAL A 134 -45.90 -17.52 -23.37
C VAL A 134 -46.38 -18.24 -22.11
N GLY A 135 -47.68 -18.37 -21.90
CA GLY A 135 -48.26 -19.07 -20.75
C GLY A 135 -47.86 -20.55 -20.68
N ARG A 136 -47.82 -21.26 -21.81
CA ARG A 136 -47.47 -22.70 -21.87
C ARG A 136 -45.97 -23.00 -21.86
N THR A 137 -45.11 -22.04 -22.17
CA THR A 137 -43.66 -22.25 -22.24
C THR A 137 -43.09 -22.73 -20.91
N ALA A 138 -42.29 -23.80 -20.92
CA ALA A 138 -41.55 -24.24 -19.75
C ALA A 138 -40.04 -24.14 -20.00
N LEU A 139 -39.28 -23.89 -18.94
CA LEU A 139 -37.82 -23.97 -18.99
C LEU A 139 -37.38 -25.40 -19.32
N PRO A 140 -36.46 -25.59 -20.28
CA PRO A 140 -35.84 -26.88 -20.53
C PRO A 140 -35.01 -27.35 -19.32
N ALA A 141 -34.88 -28.67 -19.17
CA ALA A 141 -34.04 -29.26 -18.13
C ALA A 141 -32.55 -29.00 -18.38
N GLU A 142 -32.13 -29.10 -19.65
CA GLU A 142 -30.75 -28.83 -20.08
C GLU A 142 -30.59 -27.36 -20.51
N PRO A 143 -29.46 -26.72 -20.20
CA PRO A 143 -29.18 -25.35 -20.62
C PRO A 143 -28.93 -25.27 -22.14
N PRO A 144 -29.16 -24.11 -22.78
CA PRO A 144 -28.92 -23.95 -24.21
C PRO A 144 -27.47 -24.22 -24.63
N GLY A 145 -27.22 -25.32 -25.34
CA GLY A 145 -25.88 -25.74 -25.77
C GLY A 145 -25.33 -24.98 -26.98
N VAL A 146 -24.16 -25.43 -27.46
CA VAL A 146 -23.52 -24.92 -28.70
C VAL A 146 -24.43 -25.12 -29.91
N ALA A 147 -24.54 -24.09 -30.74
CA ALA A 147 -25.30 -24.11 -31.98
C ALA A 147 -24.38 -24.22 -33.21
N GLN A 148 -24.97 -24.56 -34.36
CA GLN A 148 -24.26 -24.67 -35.65
C GLN A 148 -24.31 -23.37 -36.48
N VAL A 149 -24.58 -22.23 -35.83
CA VAL A 149 -24.75 -20.93 -36.51
C VAL A 149 -23.46 -20.10 -36.50
N VAL A 150 -22.79 -20.03 -35.35
CA VAL A 150 -21.50 -19.34 -35.20
C VAL A 150 -20.44 -20.41 -34.92
N THR A 151 -19.80 -20.83 -35.99
CA THR A 151 -18.73 -21.83 -36.05
C THR A 151 -17.46 -21.17 -36.58
N ARG A 152 -16.29 -21.83 -36.46
CA ARG A 152 -15.06 -21.28 -37.03
C ARG A 152 -15.21 -21.12 -38.54
N GLU A 153 -15.79 -22.14 -39.18
CA GLU A 153 -16.06 -22.21 -40.60
C GLU A 153 -17.00 -21.11 -41.06
N SER A 154 -18.11 -20.88 -40.35
CA SER A 154 -19.06 -19.83 -40.71
C SER A 154 -18.47 -18.44 -40.52
N ALA A 155 -17.68 -18.23 -39.46
CA ALA A 155 -17.04 -16.94 -39.18
C ALA A 155 -16.00 -16.61 -40.25
N ILE A 156 -15.13 -17.57 -40.60
CA ILE A 156 -14.13 -17.40 -41.67
C ILE A 156 -14.82 -17.19 -43.02
N ALA A 157 -15.83 -17.99 -43.37
CA ALA A 157 -16.58 -17.81 -44.61
C ALA A 157 -17.26 -16.43 -44.67
N PHE A 158 -17.72 -15.91 -43.53
CA PHE A 158 -18.28 -14.57 -43.43
C PHE A 158 -17.20 -13.49 -43.64
N ALA A 159 -16.03 -13.60 -43.02
CA ALA A 159 -14.92 -12.64 -43.21
C ALA A 159 -14.38 -12.61 -44.64
N LEU A 160 -14.26 -13.77 -45.28
CA LEU A 160 -13.65 -13.96 -46.59
C LEU A 160 -14.65 -13.98 -47.76
N ASP A 161 -15.86 -13.50 -47.51
CA ASP A 161 -16.88 -13.34 -48.55
C ASP A 161 -16.40 -12.38 -49.64
N THR A 162 -16.33 -12.87 -50.88
CA THR A 162 -15.81 -12.10 -52.02
C THR A 162 -16.72 -10.96 -52.48
N SER A 163 -17.96 -10.90 -52.00
CA SER A 163 -18.91 -9.84 -52.36
C SER A 163 -18.70 -8.54 -51.59
N THR A 164 -18.05 -8.60 -50.42
CA THR A 164 -17.81 -7.43 -49.57
C THR A 164 -16.46 -7.59 -48.87
N TRP A 165 -15.61 -6.57 -48.92
CA TRP A 165 -14.34 -6.60 -48.21
C TRP A 165 -14.54 -6.36 -46.70
N ARG A 166 -14.80 -7.43 -45.95
CA ARG A 166 -15.06 -7.38 -44.50
C ARG A 166 -13.78 -7.38 -43.64
N VAL A 167 -12.66 -7.84 -44.18
CA VAL A 167 -11.39 -7.92 -43.44
C VAL A 167 -10.98 -6.56 -42.86
N GLY A 168 -11.09 -5.46 -43.63
CA GLY A 168 -10.74 -4.13 -43.11
C GLY A 168 -11.55 -3.72 -41.87
N THR A 169 -12.86 -3.98 -41.86
CA THR A 169 -13.71 -3.75 -40.70
C THR A 169 -13.34 -4.65 -39.52
N LEU A 170 -12.96 -5.91 -39.77
CA LEU A 170 -12.49 -6.82 -38.72
C LEU A 170 -11.25 -6.27 -38.01
N LEU A 171 -10.27 -5.76 -38.76
CA LEU A 171 -9.01 -5.28 -38.19
C LEU A 171 -9.25 -4.14 -37.20
N GLY A 172 -10.01 -3.13 -37.61
CA GLY A 172 -10.39 -2.03 -36.71
C GLY A 172 -11.26 -2.49 -35.53
N LEU A 173 -12.09 -3.52 -35.73
CA LEU A 173 -12.91 -4.11 -34.65
C LEU A 173 -12.05 -4.84 -33.62
N LEU A 174 -11.05 -5.62 -34.03
CA LEU A 174 -10.13 -6.33 -33.12
C LEU A 174 -9.40 -5.33 -32.23
N ASP A 175 -8.84 -4.28 -32.82
CA ASP A 175 -8.06 -3.28 -32.10
C ASP A 175 -8.90 -2.43 -31.15
N ALA A 176 -10.11 -2.03 -31.58
CA ALA A 176 -11.04 -1.33 -30.71
C ALA A 176 -11.51 -2.22 -29.54
N VAL A 177 -11.70 -3.52 -29.78
CA VAL A 177 -12.05 -4.48 -28.71
C VAL A 177 -10.87 -4.74 -27.77
N ALA A 178 -9.63 -4.79 -28.26
CA ALA A 178 -8.45 -4.90 -27.42
C ALA A 178 -8.37 -3.71 -26.44
N ALA A 179 -8.53 -2.48 -26.95
CA ALA A 179 -8.59 -1.30 -26.10
C ALA A 179 -9.74 -1.36 -25.09
N ALA A 180 -10.93 -1.83 -25.48
CA ALA A 180 -12.06 -1.98 -24.58
C ALA A 180 -11.81 -3.02 -23.47
N LEU A 181 -11.12 -4.12 -23.76
CA LEU A 181 -10.74 -5.15 -22.78
C LEU A 181 -9.73 -4.63 -21.74
N GLU A 182 -8.92 -3.64 -22.11
CA GLU A 182 -7.98 -2.94 -21.23
C GLU A 182 -8.63 -1.79 -20.44
N GLY A 183 -9.95 -1.59 -20.57
CA GLY A 183 -10.72 -0.55 -19.88
C GLY A 183 -10.89 0.75 -20.67
N GLY A 184 -10.57 0.74 -21.96
CA GLY A 184 -10.85 1.82 -22.90
C GLY A 184 -12.34 1.95 -23.25
N ALA A 185 -12.64 2.78 -24.25
CA ALA A 185 -14.01 3.04 -24.66
C ALA A 185 -14.67 1.78 -25.28
N PRO A 186 -15.91 1.44 -24.90
CA PRO A 186 -16.65 0.33 -25.48
C PRO A 186 -16.97 0.54 -26.96
N VAL A 187 -17.07 -0.56 -27.69
CA VAL A 187 -17.31 -0.57 -29.13
C VAL A 187 -18.80 -0.76 -29.43
N VAL A 188 -19.34 0.08 -30.31
CA VAL A 188 -20.65 -0.09 -30.92
C VAL A 188 -20.48 -0.48 -32.38
N LEU A 189 -20.99 -1.65 -32.74
CA LEU A 189 -21.00 -2.17 -34.09
C LEU A 189 -22.38 -1.94 -34.72
N GLY A 190 -22.46 -1.09 -35.74
CA GLY A 190 -23.61 -0.99 -36.62
C GLY A 190 -23.69 -2.19 -37.53
N ALA A 191 -24.68 -3.05 -37.33
CA ALA A 191 -24.88 -4.28 -38.10
C ALA A 191 -26.15 -4.22 -38.97
N VAL A 192 -26.11 -4.79 -40.18
CA VAL A 192 -27.26 -4.93 -41.08
C VAL A 192 -28.30 -5.91 -40.53
N SER A 193 -27.87 -6.86 -39.70
CA SER A 193 -28.73 -7.84 -39.05
C SER A 193 -28.11 -8.41 -37.77
N VAL A 194 -28.93 -9.07 -36.95
CA VAL A 194 -28.47 -9.75 -35.73
C VAL A 194 -27.63 -10.99 -36.06
N GLU A 195 -27.83 -11.59 -37.24
CA GLU A 195 -27.00 -12.66 -37.76
C GLU A 195 -25.59 -12.16 -38.11
N SER A 196 -25.49 -10.99 -38.77
CA SER A 196 -24.20 -10.35 -39.07
C SER A 196 -23.45 -10.01 -37.78
N ALA A 197 -24.15 -9.38 -36.83
CA ALA A 197 -23.60 -9.07 -35.51
C ALA A 197 -23.03 -10.31 -34.81
N ALA A 198 -23.74 -11.44 -34.85
CA ALA A 198 -23.28 -12.67 -34.24
C ALA A 198 -22.03 -13.26 -34.94
N GLN A 199 -21.90 -13.12 -36.26
CA GLN A 199 -20.68 -13.54 -36.98
C GLN A 199 -19.49 -12.63 -36.66
N TRP A 200 -19.67 -11.32 -36.53
CA TRP A 200 -18.61 -10.41 -36.10
C TRP A 200 -18.10 -10.70 -34.69
N ILE A 201 -19.01 -10.87 -33.73
CA ILE A 201 -18.64 -11.27 -32.37
C ILE A 201 -17.97 -12.65 -32.38
N GLY A 202 -18.43 -13.56 -33.26
CA GLY A 202 -17.81 -14.85 -33.55
C GLY A 202 -16.36 -14.71 -33.99
N LEU A 203 -16.10 -13.90 -35.01
CA LEU A 203 -14.75 -13.64 -35.55
C LEU A 203 -13.78 -13.15 -34.48
N VAL A 204 -14.18 -12.11 -33.74
CA VAL A 204 -13.38 -11.57 -32.63
C VAL A 204 -13.12 -12.65 -31.58
N SER A 205 -14.14 -13.42 -31.21
CA SER A 205 -14.03 -14.49 -30.21
C SER A 205 -13.13 -15.64 -30.66
N PHE A 206 -13.11 -15.99 -31.95
CA PHE A 206 -12.32 -17.10 -32.46
C PHE A 206 -10.83 -16.75 -32.63
N LEU A 207 -10.51 -15.46 -32.86
CA LEU A 207 -9.13 -14.97 -32.92
C LEU A 207 -8.45 -14.77 -31.55
N MET A 208 -9.12 -15.19 -30.48
CA MET A 208 -8.58 -15.35 -29.12
C MET A 208 -8.93 -16.74 -28.59
N SER A 209 -8.33 -17.17 -27.47
CA SER A 209 -8.62 -18.48 -26.87
C SER A 209 -10.03 -18.56 -26.27
N PRO A 210 -10.58 -19.77 -25.99
CA PRO A 210 -11.89 -19.92 -25.35
C PRO A 210 -11.98 -19.24 -23.98
N GLY A 211 -10.91 -19.31 -23.17
CA GLY A 211 -10.82 -18.66 -21.88
C GLY A 211 -10.81 -17.14 -21.96
N THR A 212 -10.04 -16.56 -22.89
CA THR A 212 -10.06 -15.11 -23.11
C THR A 212 -11.40 -14.66 -23.71
N ALA A 213 -12.00 -15.41 -24.63
CA ALA A 213 -13.33 -15.11 -25.16
C ALA A 213 -14.42 -15.11 -24.07
N ALA A 214 -14.22 -15.84 -22.97
CA ALA A 214 -15.14 -15.82 -21.84
C ALA A 214 -15.09 -14.49 -21.04
N THR A 215 -14.11 -13.61 -21.27
CA THR A 215 -14.05 -12.27 -20.67
C THR A 215 -14.68 -11.18 -21.56
N LEU A 216 -14.97 -11.50 -22.83
CA LEU A 216 -15.58 -10.57 -23.78
C LEU A 216 -17.08 -10.37 -23.50
N ASN A 217 -17.45 -9.28 -22.82
CA ASN A 217 -18.83 -8.88 -22.62
C ASN A 217 -19.42 -8.32 -23.93
N PHE A 218 -20.50 -8.93 -24.43
CA PHE A 218 -21.11 -8.52 -25.69
C PHE A 218 -22.64 -8.53 -25.70
N SER A 219 -23.22 -7.85 -26.68
CA SER A 219 -24.63 -7.95 -27.04
C SER A 219 -24.80 -7.99 -28.56
N THR A 220 -25.59 -8.93 -29.08
CA THR A 220 -25.86 -9.06 -30.52
C THR A 220 -26.90 -8.07 -31.05
N PHE A 221 -27.62 -7.38 -30.14
CA PHE A 221 -28.61 -6.37 -30.52
C PHE A 221 -28.98 -5.51 -29.31
N ASP A 222 -28.84 -4.20 -29.45
CA ASP A 222 -29.48 -3.19 -28.61
C ASP A 222 -29.91 -2.01 -29.49
N ARG A 223 -30.81 -1.17 -28.99
CA ARG A 223 -31.17 0.10 -29.63
C ARG A 223 -30.31 1.23 -29.06
N ALA A 224 -30.07 2.29 -29.84
CA ALA A 224 -29.25 3.42 -29.37
C ALA A 224 -29.77 4.05 -28.07
N ASP A 225 -31.11 4.16 -27.90
CA ASP A 225 -31.75 4.69 -26.68
C ASP A 225 -31.59 3.78 -25.45
N GLN A 226 -31.04 2.57 -25.62
CA GLN A 226 -30.79 1.60 -24.55
C GLN A 226 -29.33 1.60 -24.09
N LEU A 227 -28.45 2.28 -24.84
CA LEU A 227 -27.04 2.47 -24.50
C LEU A 227 -26.92 3.72 -23.63
N GLY A 228 -26.48 3.53 -22.39
CA GLY A 228 -26.27 4.62 -21.43
C GLY A 228 -25.06 4.35 -20.56
N SER A 229 -24.85 5.16 -19.53
CA SER A 229 -23.69 5.07 -18.62
C SER A 229 -23.49 3.68 -18.01
N ALA A 230 -24.58 2.99 -17.65
CA ALA A 230 -24.52 1.63 -17.12
C ALA A 230 -23.97 0.61 -18.13
N GLN A 231 -24.29 0.76 -19.42
CA GLN A 231 -23.77 -0.11 -20.48
C GLN A 231 -22.31 0.22 -20.79
N HIS A 232 -21.98 1.51 -20.77
CA HIS A 232 -20.61 2.00 -20.99
C HIS A 232 -19.62 1.42 -19.97
N ALA A 233 -20.07 1.18 -18.74
CA ALA A 233 -19.23 0.63 -17.67
C ALA A 233 -19.00 -0.90 -17.73
N ILE A 234 -19.75 -1.65 -18.55
CA ILE A 234 -19.74 -3.12 -18.51
C ILE A 234 -19.57 -3.80 -19.88
N ALA A 235 -19.87 -3.11 -20.98
CA ALA A 235 -19.83 -3.69 -22.31
C ALA A 235 -18.43 -3.56 -22.92
N HIS A 236 -18.02 -4.52 -23.73
CA HIS A 236 -16.87 -4.37 -24.63
C HIS A 236 -17.33 -4.18 -26.07
N LEU A 237 -18.29 -5.01 -26.53
CA LEU A 237 -18.80 -4.98 -27.91
C LEU A 237 -20.33 -5.10 -27.95
N THR A 238 -21.02 -4.04 -28.37
CA THR A 238 -22.49 -4.05 -28.50
C THR A 238 -22.90 -3.78 -29.94
N ALA A 239 -23.71 -4.65 -30.52
CA ALA A 239 -24.25 -4.43 -31.86
C ALA A 239 -25.57 -3.65 -31.81
N VAL A 240 -25.73 -2.70 -32.72
CA VAL A 240 -26.96 -1.91 -32.92
C VAL A 240 -27.34 -1.93 -34.41
N PRO A 241 -28.61 -1.69 -34.77
CA PRO A 241 -28.97 -1.46 -36.15
C PRO A 241 -28.23 -0.26 -36.76
N ILE A 242 -27.82 -0.35 -38.02
CA ILE A 242 -27.13 0.76 -38.72
C ILE A 242 -27.93 2.07 -38.66
N GLY A 243 -29.26 2.00 -38.80
CA GLY A 243 -30.13 3.18 -38.74
C GLY A 243 -30.18 3.87 -37.36
N ASP A 244 -29.66 3.24 -36.31
CA ASP A 244 -29.60 3.82 -34.97
C ASP A 244 -28.28 4.58 -34.72
N LEU A 245 -27.26 4.42 -35.57
CA LEU A 245 -25.91 4.96 -35.34
C LEU A 245 -25.88 6.49 -35.15
N GLU A 246 -26.70 7.23 -35.90
CA GLU A 246 -26.78 8.70 -35.80
C GLU A 246 -27.31 9.20 -34.46
N THR A 247 -28.00 8.34 -33.71
CA THR A 247 -28.64 8.67 -32.44
C THR A 247 -27.87 8.17 -31.22
N LEU A 248 -26.67 7.62 -31.44
CA LEU A 248 -25.84 7.09 -30.37
C LEU A 248 -25.36 8.20 -29.41
N PRO A 249 -25.32 7.93 -28.10
CA PRO A 249 -24.65 8.81 -27.16
C PRO A 249 -23.13 8.85 -27.42
N THR A 250 -22.47 9.91 -26.95
CA THR A 250 -21.02 10.03 -27.02
C THR A 250 -20.32 9.05 -26.07
N GLY A 251 -19.04 8.78 -26.31
CA GLY A 251 -18.23 7.89 -25.47
C GLY A 251 -18.11 6.45 -25.99
N PHE A 252 -18.57 6.15 -27.20
CA PHE A 252 -18.39 4.85 -27.85
C PHE A 252 -17.46 5.00 -29.07
N VAL A 253 -16.68 3.96 -29.34
CA VAL A 253 -16.03 3.77 -30.64
C VAL A 253 -17.07 3.16 -31.57
N VAL A 254 -17.43 3.86 -32.64
CA VAL A 254 -18.53 3.46 -33.53
C VAL A 254 -17.97 2.92 -34.84
N ILE A 255 -18.28 1.66 -35.14
CA ILE A 255 -17.89 0.99 -36.37
C ILE A 255 -19.16 0.59 -37.13
N ASP A 256 -19.32 1.08 -38.36
CA ASP A 256 -20.41 0.71 -39.26
C ASP A 256 -19.90 -0.37 -40.23
N GLU A 257 -20.52 -1.55 -40.24
CA GLU A 257 -20.08 -2.65 -41.11
C GLU A 257 -20.29 -2.38 -42.61
N THR A 258 -21.11 -1.39 -42.96
CA THR A 258 -21.37 -0.99 -44.36
C THR A 258 -20.50 0.17 -44.83
N ALA A 259 -19.79 0.83 -43.92
CA ALA A 259 -18.89 1.91 -44.24
C ALA A 259 -17.45 1.41 -44.38
N THR A 260 -16.66 2.07 -45.24
CA THR A 260 -15.24 1.75 -45.38
C THR A 260 -14.46 2.27 -44.18
N LEU A 261 -13.73 1.38 -43.51
CA LEU A 261 -12.76 1.72 -42.46
C LEU A 261 -11.39 1.97 -43.11
N SER A 262 -10.77 3.12 -42.80
CA SER A 262 -9.42 3.43 -43.26
C SER A 262 -8.42 2.67 -42.40
N LEU A 263 -7.65 1.77 -43.00
CA LEU A 263 -6.61 1.04 -42.28
C LEU A 263 -5.38 1.92 -42.03
N GLY A 264 -4.75 1.67 -40.89
CA GLY A 264 -3.55 2.36 -40.41
C GLY A 264 -2.36 1.40 -40.39
N GLU A 265 -1.26 1.82 -39.78
CA GLU A 265 -0.03 1.03 -39.66
C GLU A 265 0.39 0.91 -38.19
N LEU A 266 0.87 -0.27 -37.80
CA LEU A 266 1.36 -0.52 -36.44
C LEU A 266 2.52 0.42 -36.10
N GLY A 267 2.38 1.19 -35.00
CA GLY A 267 3.36 2.21 -34.61
C GLY A 267 3.36 3.47 -35.49
N GLY A 268 2.41 3.59 -36.43
CA GLY A 268 2.24 4.71 -37.35
C GLY A 268 0.87 5.37 -37.22
N GLU A 269 0.19 5.56 -38.36
CA GLU A 269 -1.15 6.16 -38.38
C GLU A 269 -2.21 5.19 -37.83
N PRO A 270 -3.20 5.67 -37.04
CA PRO A 270 -4.28 4.84 -36.54
C PRO A 270 -5.26 4.44 -37.64
N HIS A 271 -6.02 3.38 -37.39
CA HIS A 271 -7.27 3.14 -38.11
C HIS A 271 -8.22 4.32 -37.94
N ARG A 272 -9.02 4.62 -38.97
CA ARG A 272 -10.07 5.65 -38.90
C ARG A 272 -11.42 5.14 -39.34
N THR A 273 -12.42 5.32 -38.48
CA THR A 273 -13.82 5.03 -38.82
C THR A 273 -14.35 6.06 -39.81
N ALA A 274 -15.51 5.81 -40.42
CA ALA A 274 -16.15 6.76 -41.34
C ALA A 274 -16.50 8.12 -40.68
N ALA A 275 -16.69 8.13 -39.36
CA ALA A 275 -16.88 9.35 -38.57
C ALA A 275 -15.56 10.04 -38.18
N GLY A 276 -14.41 9.51 -38.61
CA GLY A 276 -13.07 10.04 -38.34
C GLY A 276 -12.51 9.69 -36.96
N GLN A 277 -13.16 8.78 -36.20
CA GLN A 277 -12.64 8.33 -34.92
C GLN A 277 -11.37 7.49 -35.12
N ALA A 278 -10.32 7.78 -34.35
CA ALA A 278 -9.07 7.04 -34.39
C ALA A 278 -9.16 5.76 -33.53
N ILE A 279 -8.61 4.66 -34.04
CA ILE A 279 -8.42 3.39 -33.33
C ILE A 279 -6.95 3.00 -33.52
N ASP A 280 -6.20 2.87 -32.42
CA ASP A 280 -4.78 2.53 -32.49
C ASP A 280 -4.59 1.12 -33.04
N VAL A 281 -3.65 0.96 -33.97
CA VAL A 281 -3.37 -0.36 -34.58
C VAL A 281 -2.60 -1.23 -33.60
N THR A 282 -3.03 -2.47 -33.40
CA THR A 282 -2.33 -3.43 -32.53
C THR A 282 -1.73 -4.59 -33.34
N ALA A 283 -0.78 -5.30 -32.74
CA ALA A 283 -0.24 -6.53 -33.32
C ALA A 283 -1.32 -7.60 -33.58
N TRP A 284 -2.46 -7.54 -32.88
CA TRP A 284 -3.53 -8.51 -33.05
C TRP A 284 -4.17 -8.43 -34.44
N SER A 285 -4.49 -7.22 -34.91
CA SER A 285 -5.08 -7.02 -36.23
C SER A 285 -4.08 -7.31 -37.35
N VAL A 286 -2.81 -6.92 -37.20
CA VAL A 286 -1.75 -7.23 -38.16
C VAL A 286 -1.59 -8.75 -38.33
N MET A 287 -1.51 -9.49 -37.22
CA MET A 287 -1.44 -10.95 -37.24
C MET A 287 -2.71 -11.59 -37.84
N ALA A 288 -3.90 -11.07 -37.52
CA ALA A 288 -5.14 -11.57 -38.07
C ALA A 288 -5.25 -11.36 -39.58
N GLN A 289 -4.68 -10.27 -40.11
CA GLN A 289 -4.65 -9.99 -41.55
C GLN A 289 -3.87 -11.07 -42.32
N GLU A 290 -2.71 -11.49 -41.80
CA GLU A 290 -1.89 -12.56 -42.41
C GLU A 290 -2.57 -13.92 -42.34
N VAL A 291 -3.30 -14.19 -41.25
CA VAL A 291 -4.01 -15.47 -41.07
C VAL A 291 -5.24 -15.58 -41.99
N LEU A 292 -5.89 -14.46 -42.30
CA LEU A 292 -7.13 -14.40 -43.08
C LEU A 292 -6.90 -14.20 -44.58
N LEU A 293 -5.85 -14.80 -45.14
CA LEU A 293 -5.59 -14.78 -46.59
C LEU A 293 -6.40 -15.84 -47.35
N ASP A 294 -6.57 -17.02 -46.75
CA ASP A 294 -7.40 -18.08 -47.31
C ASP A 294 -8.14 -18.88 -46.22
N PRO A 295 -9.29 -19.51 -46.54
CA PRO A 295 -10.10 -20.19 -45.54
C PRO A 295 -9.45 -21.43 -44.89
N GLN A 296 -8.60 -22.16 -45.61
CA GLN A 296 -8.03 -23.41 -45.12
C GLN A 296 -6.93 -23.14 -44.09
N SER A 297 -6.03 -22.21 -44.42
CA SER A 297 -4.96 -21.78 -43.50
C SER A 297 -5.55 -21.12 -42.26
N ALA A 298 -6.57 -20.27 -42.41
CA ALA A 298 -7.26 -19.65 -41.27
C ALA A 298 -7.86 -20.70 -40.32
N LEU A 299 -8.54 -21.73 -40.84
CA LEU A 299 -9.10 -22.80 -40.01
C LEU A 299 -8.01 -23.56 -39.23
N ALA A 300 -6.91 -23.91 -39.90
CA ALA A 300 -5.80 -24.62 -39.27
C ALA A 300 -5.17 -23.80 -38.13
N VAL A 301 -4.98 -22.49 -38.35
CA VAL A 301 -4.47 -21.57 -37.33
C VAL A 301 -5.41 -21.49 -36.12
N LEU A 302 -6.72 -21.36 -36.33
CA LEU A 302 -7.67 -21.27 -35.23
C LEU A 302 -7.75 -22.57 -34.39
N ASP A 303 -7.56 -23.73 -35.00
CA ASP A 303 -7.48 -25.01 -34.28
C ASP A 303 -6.16 -25.14 -33.50
N GLU A 304 -5.04 -24.70 -34.08
CA GLU A 304 -3.73 -24.64 -33.42
C GLU A 304 -3.71 -23.66 -32.25
N LEU A 305 -4.35 -22.50 -32.39
CA LEU A 305 -4.56 -21.52 -31.34
C LEU A 305 -5.20 -22.14 -30.09
N ASP A 306 -6.29 -22.88 -30.27
CA ASP A 306 -7.00 -23.51 -29.14
C ASP A 306 -6.17 -24.60 -28.46
N ARG A 307 -5.42 -25.36 -29.25
CA ARG A 307 -4.54 -26.43 -28.75
C ARG A 307 -3.35 -25.87 -27.97
N ARG A 308 -2.81 -24.72 -28.36
CA ARG A 308 -1.72 -24.02 -27.65
C ARG A 308 -2.22 -23.35 -26.39
N ALA A 309 -3.36 -22.67 -26.44
CA ALA A 309 -3.98 -22.11 -25.24
C ALA A 309 -4.24 -23.18 -24.17
N ALA A 310 -4.67 -24.39 -24.58
CA ALA A 310 -4.88 -25.53 -23.67
C ALA A 310 -3.59 -26.07 -23.01
N GLN A 311 -2.39 -25.67 -23.46
CA GLN A 311 -1.11 -25.98 -22.80
C GLN A 311 -0.79 -25.00 -21.65
N THR A 312 -1.68 -24.05 -21.40
CA THR A 312 -1.67 -23.13 -20.27
C THR A 312 -2.93 -23.32 -19.44
N GLU A 313 -3.10 -22.55 -18.36
CA GLU A 313 -4.39 -22.47 -17.66
C GLU A 313 -5.50 -21.78 -18.47
N ASP A 314 -5.14 -21.10 -19.56
CA ASP A 314 -6.02 -20.32 -20.43
C ASP A 314 -6.85 -19.29 -19.64
N ARG A 315 -6.20 -18.64 -18.67
CA ARG A 315 -6.82 -17.66 -17.77
C ARG A 315 -6.02 -16.36 -17.83
N GLY A 316 -6.72 -15.25 -18.05
CA GLY A 316 -6.10 -13.93 -18.10
C GLY A 316 -5.08 -13.77 -19.22
N LEU A 317 -5.15 -14.59 -20.28
CA LEU A 317 -4.27 -14.42 -21.44
C LEU A 317 -4.66 -13.15 -22.20
N HIS A 318 -3.66 -12.40 -22.65
CA HIS A 318 -3.86 -11.29 -23.59
C HIS A 318 -4.57 -11.80 -24.86
N PRO A 319 -5.55 -11.06 -25.42
CA PRO A 319 -6.36 -11.54 -26.56
C PRO A 319 -5.53 -11.97 -27.78
N ALA A 320 -4.44 -11.27 -28.06
CA ALA A 320 -3.55 -11.59 -29.17
C ALA A 320 -2.56 -12.75 -28.91
N TRP A 321 -2.34 -13.12 -27.64
CA TRP A 321 -1.26 -14.04 -27.27
C TRP A 321 -1.43 -15.46 -27.85
N PRO A 322 -2.62 -16.09 -27.81
CA PRO A 322 -2.82 -17.40 -28.42
C PRO A 322 -2.53 -17.41 -29.93
N LEU A 323 -2.87 -16.32 -30.63
CA LEU A 323 -2.60 -16.15 -32.05
C LEU A 323 -1.10 -15.97 -32.31
N ALA A 324 -0.42 -15.16 -31.49
CA ALA A 324 1.02 -14.94 -31.57
C ALA A 324 1.83 -16.23 -31.43
N VAL A 325 1.55 -17.05 -30.42
CA VAL A 325 2.25 -18.34 -30.24
C VAL A 325 2.00 -19.29 -31.42
N THR A 326 0.82 -19.20 -32.04
CA THR A 326 0.49 -20.02 -33.21
C THR A 326 1.27 -19.57 -34.45
N ILE A 327 1.31 -18.27 -34.70
CA ILE A 327 2.06 -17.66 -35.82
C ILE A 327 3.56 -17.89 -35.68
N ALA A 328 4.11 -17.70 -34.47
CA ALA A 328 5.54 -17.89 -34.22
C ALA A 328 6.00 -19.35 -34.41
N ALA A 329 5.06 -20.31 -34.38
CA ALA A 329 5.38 -21.72 -34.57
C ALA A 329 5.44 -22.17 -36.04
N ASP A 330 4.99 -21.33 -36.96
CA ASP A 330 4.80 -21.68 -38.36
C ASP A 330 5.53 -20.68 -39.27
N GLU A 331 6.45 -21.21 -40.06
CA GLU A 331 7.30 -20.45 -40.98
C GLU A 331 6.50 -19.84 -42.14
N GLU A 332 5.29 -20.34 -42.43
CA GLU A 332 4.41 -19.74 -43.46
C GLU A 332 4.01 -18.30 -43.08
N PHE A 333 4.02 -17.95 -41.79
CA PHE A 333 3.69 -16.62 -41.28
C PHE A 333 4.90 -15.79 -40.88
N ALA A 334 6.08 -16.05 -41.48
CA ALA A 334 7.32 -15.32 -41.18
C ALA A 334 7.20 -13.78 -41.26
N ALA A 335 6.28 -13.28 -42.10
CA ALA A 335 5.99 -11.84 -42.20
C ALA A 335 5.43 -11.22 -40.91
N ALA A 336 4.71 -12.00 -40.08
CA ALA A 336 4.11 -11.57 -38.81
C ALA A 336 4.87 -12.04 -37.57
N HIS A 337 6.03 -12.70 -37.73
CA HIS A 337 6.88 -13.11 -36.60
C HIS A 337 7.34 -11.94 -35.72
N PRO A 338 7.68 -10.74 -36.24
CA PRO A 338 8.04 -9.61 -35.38
C PRO A 338 6.93 -9.22 -34.41
N GLU A 339 5.69 -9.14 -34.89
CA GLU A 339 4.49 -8.82 -34.10
C GLU A 339 4.19 -9.94 -33.10
N ALA A 340 4.27 -11.20 -33.53
CA ALA A 340 4.07 -12.36 -32.67
C ALA A 340 5.10 -12.41 -31.52
N ASN A 341 6.38 -12.19 -31.82
CA ASN A 341 7.45 -12.18 -30.83
C ASN A 341 7.30 -11.01 -29.83
N ALA A 342 6.83 -9.85 -30.29
CA ALA A 342 6.53 -8.73 -29.39
C ALA A 342 5.42 -9.08 -28.39
N ILE A 343 4.35 -9.74 -28.85
CA ILE A 343 3.28 -10.21 -27.97
C ILE A 343 3.75 -11.32 -27.02
N ILE A 344 4.53 -12.29 -27.51
CA ILE A 344 5.06 -13.39 -26.69
C ILE A 344 5.95 -12.86 -25.57
N THR A 345 6.89 -11.97 -25.90
CA THR A 345 7.79 -11.39 -24.90
C THR A 345 7.00 -10.56 -23.88
N THR A 346 6.05 -9.74 -24.32
CA THR A 346 5.33 -8.82 -23.41
C THR A 346 4.27 -9.52 -22.55
N HIS A 347 3.57 -10.53 -23.08
CA HIS A 347 2.34 -11.05 -22.48
C HIS A 347 2.35 -12.54 -22.14
N SER A 348 3.50 -13.22 -22.20
CA SER A 348 3.54 -14.65 -21.85
C SER A 348 3.20 -14.91 -20.37
N PRO A 349 2.31 -15.87 -20.09
CA PRO A 349 1.93 -16.25 -18.74
C PRO A 349 3.02 -17.09 -18.07
N ALA A 350 3.08 -17.07 -16.74
CA ALA A 350 4.01 -17.93 -15.98
C ALA A 350 3.59 -19.42 -15.97
N GLY A 351 2.30 -19.71 -16.12
CA GLY A 351 1.73 -21.07 -16.00
C GLY A 351 1.65 -21.83 -17.32
N ILE A 352 2.81 -22.13 -17.92
CA ILE A 352 2.91 -22.94 -19.16
C ILE A 352 3.29 -24.38 -18.79
N THR A 353 2.76 -25.36 -19.52
CA THR A 353 3.09 -26.77 -19.31
C THR A 353 4.58 -27.03 -19.61
N PRO A 354 5.38 -27.54 -18.65
CA PRO A 354 6.80 -27.82 -18.87
C PRO A 354 7.03 -28.88 -19.95
N GLY A 355 8.07 -28.68 -20.77
CA GLY A 355 8.44 -29.49 -21.92
C GLY A 355 7.51 -29.34 -23.14
N SER A 356 6.52 -28.46 -23.09
CA SER A 356 5.56 -28.28 -24.19
C SER A 356 6.21 -27.59 -25.40
N PRO A 357 5.67 -27.78 -26.61
CA PRO A 357 6.07 -26.99 -27.78
C PRO A 357 5.90 -25.48 -27.58
N THR A 358 4.90 -25.06 -26.81
CA THR A 358 4.66 -23.63 -26.47
C THR A 358 5.75 -23.06 -25.58
N GLU A 359 6.21 -23.79 -24.56
CA GLU A 359 7.32 -23.34 -23.69
C GLU A 359 8.59 -23.09 -24.52
N ARG A 360 8.93 -24.00 -25.43
CA ARG A 360 10.12 -23.85 -26.29
C ARG A 360 10.09 -22.60 -27.16
N LEU A 361 8.94 -22.27 -27.74
CA LEU A 361 8.79 -21.05 -28.56
C LEU A 361 8.96 -19.78 -27.72
N ILE A 362 8.46 -19.81 -26.49
CA ILE A 362 8.58 -18.68 -25.56
C ILE A 362 10.05 -18.53 -25.13
N ASP A 363 10.72 -19.63 -24.80
CA ASP A 363 12.15 -19.65 -24.49
C ASP A 363 12.99 -19.15 -25.68
N GLU A 364 12.64 -19.55 -26.91
CA GLU A 364 13.30 -19.09 -28.14
C GLU A 364 13.10 -17.58 -28.35
N ALA A 365 11.86 -17.08 -28.21
CA ALA A 365 11.55 -15.65 -28.33
C ALA A 365 12.26 -14.81 -27.25
N LEU A 366 12.29 -15.29 -26.00
CA LEU A 366 13.01 -14.64 -24.90
C LEU A 366 14.52 -14.70 -25.09
N SER A 367 15.04 -15.82 -25.60
CA SER A 367 16.47 -15.96 -25.93
C SER A 367 16.88 -15.01 -27.05
N ALA A 368 16.05 -14.85 -28.08
CA ALA A 368 16.28 -13.90 -29.16
C ALA A 368 16.26 -12.45 -28.65
N LEU A 369 15.34 -12.12 -27.73
CA LEU A 369 15.25 -10.80 -27.10
C LEU A 369 16.53 -10.40 -26.37
N VAL A 370 17.10 -11.32 -25.58
CA VAL A 370 18.32 -11.06 -24.77
C VAL A 370 19.63 -11.30 -25.52
N GLY A 371 19.56 -11.81 -26.75
CA GLY A 371 20.72 -12.15 -27.58
C GLY A 371 21.65 -13.19 -26.96
N HIS A 372 22.91 -13.24 -27.42
CA HIS A 372 23.85 -14.31 -27.06
C HIS A 372 25.02 -13.86 -26.17
N ASN A 373 25.25 -12.55 -26.02
CA ASN A 373 26.35 -12.00 -25.23
C ASN A 373 25.84 -11.07 -24.11
N THR A 374 26.75 -10.63 -23.24
CA THR A 374 26.42 -9.74 -22.11
C THR A 374 25.94 -8.35 -22.56
N PRO A 375 26.56 -7.67 -23.56
CA PRO A 375 26.04 -6.42 -24.11
C PRO A 375 24.59 -6.51 -24.62
N ASP A 376 24.23 -7.58 -25.34
CA ASP A 376 22.87 -7.78 -25.85
C ASP A 376 21.87 -7.93 -24.69
N ALA A 377 22.23 -8.72 -23.68
CA ALA A 377 21.40 -8.93 -22.51
C ALA A 377 21.22 -7.62 -21.70
N TRP A 378 22.26 -6.79 -21.61
CA TRP A 378 22.15 -5.45 -21.02
C TRP A 378 21.19 -4.57 -21.81
N LYS A 379 21.31 -4.52 -23.14
CA LYS A 379 20.43 -3.73 -24.00
C LYS A 379 18.95 -4.13 -23.86
N ALA A 380 18.68 -5.42 -23.63
CA ALA A 380 17.33 -5.91 -23.34
C ALA A 380 16.86 -5.50 -21.93
N ALA A 381 17.70 -5.67 -20.91
CA ALA A 381 17.37 -5.31 -19.53
C ALA A 381 17.18 -3.79 -19.34
N GLU A 382 17.94 -2.96 -20.05
CA GLU A 382 17.88 -1.50 -20.03
C GLU A 382 16.55 -0.95 -20.56
N GLN A 383 15.85 -1.70 -21.42
CA GLN A 383 14.52 -1.31 -21.93
C GLN A 383 13.44 -1.34 -20.84
N ASN A 384 13.71 -1.95 -19.68
CA ASN A 384 12.76 -2.08 -18.57
C ASN A 384 11.39 -2.60 -19.03
N LEU A 385 11.41 -3.66 -19.84
CA LEU A 385 10.19 -4.31 -20.33
C LEU A 385 9.31 -4.75 -19.15
N PRO A 386 7.97 -4.63 -19.25
CA PRO A 386 7.08 -5.06 -18.20
C PRO A 386 7.00 -6.60 -18.13
N GLY A 387 6.57 -7.10 -16.97
CA GLY A 387 6.19 -8.51 -16.79
C GLY A 387 7.35 -9.50 -16.97
N PHE A 388 7.02 -10.69 -17.46
CA PHE A 388 7.90 -11.85 -17.48
C PHE A 388 9.16 -11.64 -18.33
N ALA A 389 9.08 -10.97 -19.49
CA ALA A 389 10.27 -10.69 -20.30
C ALA A 389 11.26 -9.75 -19.61
N GLY A 390 10.77 -8.73 -18.87
CA GLY A 390 11.63 -7.84 -18.11
C GLY A 390 12.40 -8.57 -17.00
N GLU A 391 11.71 -9.46 -16.29
CA GLU A 391 12.33 -10.31 -15.25
C GLU A 391 13.35 -11.28 -15.86
N HIS A 392 13.00 -11.93 -16.97
CA HIS A 392 13.89 -12.82 -17.70
C HIS A 392 15.14 -12.10 -18.23
N ALA A 393 14.97 -10.91 -18.85
CA ALA A 393 16.07 -10.12 -19.38
C ALA A 393 17.04 -9.67 -18.27
N ALA A 394 16.50 -9.19 -17.15
CA ALA A 394 17.31 -8.79 -16.00
C ALA A 394 18.08 -9.97 -15.38
N LEU A 395 17.41 -11.12 -15.20
CA LEU A 395 18.05 -12.33 -14.69
C LEU A 395 19.16 -12.83 -15.61
N THR A 396 18.87 -12.96 -16.91
CA THR A 396 19.85 -13.42 -17.90
C THR A 396 21.04 -12.47 -17.99
N TYR A 397 20.79 -11.15 -17.94
CA TYR A 397 21.85 -10.15 -17.86
C TYR A 397 22.75 -10.38 -16.65
N LEU A 398 22.20 -10.49 -15.44
CA LEU A 398 22.99 -10.67 -14.23
C LEU A 398 23.83 -11.95 -14.27
N CYS A 399 23.22 -13.07 -14.68
CA CYS A 399 23.91 -14.35 -14.82
C CYS A 399 25.10 -14.28 -15.80
N ARG A 400 24.95 -13.55 -16.91
CA ARG A 400 26.02 -13.36 -17.90
C ARG A 400 27.07 -12.36 -17.41
N ALA A 401 26.65 -11.25 -16.81
CA ALA A 401 27.53 -10.18 -16.35
C ALA A 401 28.53 -10.68 -15.31
N ILE A 402 28.10 -11.48 -14.32
CA ILE A 402 29.02 -12.08 -13.34
C ILE A 402 29.92 -13.16 -13.96
N GLY A 403 29.55 -13.68 -15.12
CA GLY A 403 30.32 -14.66 -15.90
C GLY A 403 31.36 -14.05 -16.82
N ASP A 404 31.24 -12.76 -17.16
CA ASP A 404 31.99 -12.10 -18.22
C ASP A 404 33.09 -11.18 -17.66
N ASP A 405 34.33 -11.67 -17.66
CA ASP A 405 35.49 -10.93 -17.17
C ASP A 405 35.69 -9.59 -17.89
N THR A 406 35.43 -9.55 -19.21
CA THR A 406 35.60 -8.32 -20.00
C THR A 406 34.57 -7.26 -19.63
N TRP A 407 33.36 -7.69 -19.31
CA TRP A 407 32.30 -6.83 -18.82
C TRP A 407 32.62 -6.30 -17.41
N MET A 408 33.08 -7.16 -16.51
CA MET A 408 33.45 -6.79 -15.15
C MET A 408 34.67 -5.84 -15.08
N ASP A 409 35.56 -5.89 -16.08
CA ASP A 409 36.75 -5.04 -16.13
C ASP A 409 36.49 -3.62 -16.68
N GLN A 410 35.26 -3.31 -17.14
CA GLN A 410 34.87 -1.99 -17.65
C GLN A 410 35.15 -0.83 -16.67
N ILE A 411 35.44 0.35 -17.19
CA ILE A 411 35.69 1.53 -16.35
C ILE A 411 34.36 2.07 -15.80
N GLY A 412 34.22 2.12 -14.48
CA GLY A 412 33.03 2.62 -13.79
C GLY A 412 32.20 1.53 -13.12
N PRO A 413 31.01 1.88 -12.59
CA PRO A 413 30.08 0.91 -12.03
C PRO A 413 29.48 0.04 -13.14
N ILE A 414 29.32 -1.25 -12.86
CA ILE A 414 28.61 -2.16 -13.77
C ILE A 414 27.13 -1.77 -13.79
N PRO A 415 26.50 -1.62 -14.96
CA PRO A 415 25.12 -1.17 -15.05
C PRO A 415 24.16 -2.16 -14.40
N LEU A 416 22.98 -1.68 -14.00
CA LEU A 416 21.95 -2.46 -13.32
C LEU A 416 20.56 -2.02 -13.80
N SER A 417 19.67 -2.98 -14.06
CA SER A 417 18.29 -2.72 -14.49
C SER A 417 17.38 -2.32 -13.34
N ALA A 418 16.19 -1.77 -13.63
CA ALA A 418 15.21 -1.45 -12.59
C ALA A 418 14.68 -2.69 -11.86
N ASN A 419 14.66 -3.85 -12.53
CA ASN A 419 14.26 -5.13 -11.93
C ASN A 419 15.36 -5.64 -10.98
N THR A 420 15.08 -5.54 -9.68
CA THR A 420 15.97 -5.94 -8.58
C THR A 420 15.31 -7.00 -7.69
N TYR A 421 16.11 -7.60 -6.81
CA TYR A 421 15.75 -8.75 -5.97
C TYR A 421 15.64 -8.39 -4.47
N HIS A 422 15.57 -7.10 -4.11
CA HIS A 422 15.44 -6.70 -2.71
C HIS A 422 14.25 -7.38 -2.02
N GLY A 423 14.53 -8.10 -0.93
CA GLY A 423 13.52 -8.84 -0.17
C GLY A 423 12.94 -10.07 -0.89
N ARG A 424 13.54 -10.51 -2.00
CA ARG A 424 13.14 -11.69 -2.77
C ARG A 424 14.21 -12.79 -2.64
N PRO A 425 13.81 -14.07 -2.73
CA PRO A 425 14.79 -15.15 -2.80
C PRO A 425 15.66 -15.02 -4.07
N VAL A 426 16.93 -15.38 -3.94
CA VAL A 426 17.87 -15.40 -5.07
C VAL A 426 17.40 -16.47 -6.09
N PRO A 427 17.21 -16.11 -7.37
CA PRO A 427 16.82 -17.10 -8.38
C PRO A 427 17.85 -18.22 -8.55
N GLU A 428 17.38 -19.45 -8.74
CA GLU A 428 18.24 -20.62 -8.90
C GLU A 428 19.32 -20.47 -10.00
N PRO A 429 19.02 -19.92 -11.20
CA PRO A 429 20.05 -19.71 -12.23
C PRO A 429 21.17 -18.76 -11.78
N LEU A 430 20.82 -17.72 -11.03
CA LEU A 430 21.79 -16.76 -10.51
C LEU A 430 22.61 -17.36 -9.37
N ALA A 431 21.97 -18.09 -8.46
CA ALA A 431 22.64 -18.80 -7.37
C ALA A 431 23.64 -19.86 -7.89
N ALA A 432 23.31 -20.54 -8.99
CA ALA A 432 24.19 -21.49 -9.67
C ALA A 432 25.38 -20.81 -10.37
N ALA A 433 25.16 -19.65 -11.01
CA ALA A 433 26.21 -18.88 -11.68
C ALA A 433 27.18 -18.20 -10.69
N LEU A 434 26.73 -17.89 -9.47
CA LEU A 434 27.49 -17.15 -8.46
C LEU A 434 28.79 -17.84 -8.02
N GLY A 435 28.74 -19.14 -7.71
CA GLY A 435 29.92 -19.88 -7.22
C GLY A 435 31.11 -19.80 -8.18
N PRO A 436 30.95 -20.22 -9.46
CA PRO A 436 32.00 -20.10 -10.46
C PRO A 436 32.48 -18.65 -10.70
N ALA A 437 31.60 -17.66 -10.57
CA ALA A 437 31.95 -16.26 -10.73
C ALA A 437 32.87 -15.76 -9.60
N LEU A 438 32.59 -16.13 -8.34
CA LEU A 438 33.43 -15.80 -7.18
C LEU A 438 34.81 -16.47 -7.27
N GLU A 439 34.88 -17.73 -7.70
CA GLU A 439 36.14 -18.44 -7.89
C GLU A 439 37.02 -17.77 -8.94
N ARG A 440 36.45 -17.42 -10.11
CA ARG A 440 37.18 -16.70 -11.17
C ARG A 440 37.66 -15.32 -10.72
N ALA A 441 36.79 -14.55 -10.08
CA ALA A 441 37.15 -13.22 -9.57
C ALA A 441 38.27 -13.30 -8.52
N SER A 442 38.31 -14.37 -7.73
CA SER A 442 39.34 -14.59 -6.70
C SER A 442 40.69 -15.06 -7.28
N ALA A 443 40.68 -15.77 -8.41
CA ALA A 443 41.90 -16.32 -9.01
C ALA A 443 42.88 -15.24 -9.54
N ALA A 444 42.38 -14.06 -9.88
CA ALA A 444 43.20 -12.95 -10.39
C ALA A 444 44.10 -12.30 -9.33
N GLY A 445 43.81 -12.49 -8.03
CA GLY A 445 44.54 -11.87 -6.92
C GLY A 445 44.31 -10.36 -6.73
N ASP A 446 43.82 -9.65 -7.75
CA ASP A 446 43.37 -8.25 -7.66
C ASP A 446 41.94 -8.18 -7.07
N PRO A 447 41.71 -7.48 -5.94
CA PRO A 447 40.38 -7.35 -5.33
C PRO A 447 39.38 -6.60 -6.22
N GLN A 448 39.82 -5.94 -7.29
CA GLN A 448 38.97 -5.15 -8.18
C GLN A 448 37.76 -5.91 -8.71
N ARG A 449 37.97 -7.08 -9.30
CA ARG A 449 36.89 -7.83 -9.96
C ARG A 449 35.90 -8.35 -8.94
N LEU A 450 36.39 -8.84 -7.82
CA LEU A 450 35.57 -9.30 -6.71
C LEU A 450 34.72 -8.17 -6.12
N LEU A 451 35.31 -7.01 -5.87
CA LEU A 451 34.58 -5.85 -5.35
C LEU A 451 33.47 -5.39 -6.29
N LYS A 452 33.71 -5.36 -7.60
CA LYS A 452 32.67 -5.01 -8.58
C LYS A 452 31.58 -6.07 -8.71
N LEU A 453 31.93 -7.36 -8.61
CA LEU A 453 30.97 -8.45 -8.64
C LEU A 453 30.03 -8.33 -7.45
N VAL A 454 30.59 -8.20 -6.24
CA VAL A 454 29.82 -8.00 -5.02
C VAL A 454 28.99 -6.73 -5.11
N ASP A 455 29.54 -5.65 -5.68
CA ASP A 455 28.82 -4.40 -5.87
C ASP A 455 27.61 -4.52 -6.79
N LEU A 456 27.74 -5.21 -7.93
CA LEU A 456 26.63 -5.46 -8.84
C LEU A 456 25.51 -6.23 -8.12
N LEU A 457 25.86 -7.27 -7.37
CA LEU A 457 24.89 -8.17 -6.74
C LEU A 457 24.21 -7.54 -5.52
N LEU A 458 24.95 -6.81 -4.68
CA LEU A 458 24.36 -6.08 -3.55
C LEU A 458 23.40 -4.98 -4.06
N ARG A 459 23.82 -4.20 -5.07
CA ARG A 459 22.93 -3.20 -5.71
C ARG A 459 21.71 -3.85 -6.37
N ALA A 460 21.84 -5.09 -6.86
CA ALA A 460 20.72 -5.87 -7.38
C ALA A 460 19.82 -6.44 -6.28
N GLY A 461 20.13 -6.25 -5.00
CA GLY A 461 19.38 -6.76 -3.86
C GLY A 461 19.57 -8.25 -3.59
N VAL A 462 20.67 -8.84 -4.08
CA VAL A 462 20.99 -10.25 -3.87
C VAL A 462 21.59 -10.45 -2.47
N ASP A 463 20.88 -11.18 -1.64
CA ASP A 463 21.31 -11.57 -0.30
C ASP A 463 21.84 -13.01 -0.31
N ASP A 464 23.17 -13.16 -0.30
CA ASP A 464 23.86 -14.46 -0.32
C ASP A 464 25.15 -14.41 0.51
N ASP A 465 25.25 -15.28 1.52
CA ASP A 465 26.38 -15.35 2.47
C ASP A 465 27.74 -15.49 1.80
N ARG A 466 27.80 -16.10 0.60
CA ARG A 466 29.05 -16.28 -0.16
C ARG A 466 29.70 -14.95 -0.53
N LEU A 467 28.92 -13.88 -0.69
CA LEU A 467 29.44 -12.54 -0.97
C LEU A 467 30.25 -12.00 0.22
N THR A 468 29.67 -12.07 1.41
CA THR A 468 30.31 -11.64 2.67
C THR A 468 31.54 -12.49 2.98
N GLN A 469 31.46 -13.80 2.75
CA GLN A 469 32.59 -14.70 2.90
C GLN A 469 33.75 -14.32 1.96
N ALA A 470 33.47 -14.06 0.69
CA ALA A 470 34.49 -13.70 -0.28
C ALA A 470 35.18 -12.36 0.07
N LEU A 471 34.43 -11.36 0.53
CA LEU A 471 35.01 -10.10 1.02
C LEU A 471 35.96 -10.32 2.20
N THR A 472 35.55 -11.16 3.16
CA THR A 472 36.33 -11.49 4.36
C THR A 472 37.63 -12.21 4.00
N GLU A 473 37.58 -13.23 3.15
CA GLU A 473 38.74 -14.06 2.82
C GLU A 473 39.74 -13.37 1.88
N ARG A 474 39.27 -12.49 0.98
CA ARG A 474 40.08 -12.02 -0.16
C ARG A 474 40.33 -10.52 -0.19
N VAL A 475 39.46 -9.71 0.41
CA VAL A 475 39.53 -8.23 0.34
C VAL A 475 39.94 -7.60 1.67
N ALA A 476 39.43 -8.11 2.80
CA ALA A 476 39.58 -7.49 4.12
C ALA A 476 41.04 -7.15 4.48
N ALA A 477 41.96 -8.11 4.30
CA ALA A 477 43.39 -7.92 4.62
C ALA A 477 44.08 -6.85 3.77
N GLN A 478 43.69 -6.70 2.50
CA GLN A 478 44.27 -5.71 1.59
C GLN A 478 43.79 -4.29 1.91
N LEU A 479 42.52 -4.15 2.33
CA LEU A 479 41.97 -2.87 2.80
C LEU A 479 42.53 -2.46 4.16
N ALA A 480 42.85 -3.42 5.03
CA ALA A 480 43.49 -3.19 6.32
C ALA A 480 44.99 -2.80 6.19
N ASP A 481 45.64 -3.15 5.07
CA ASP A 481 47.06 -2.85 4.85
C ASP A 481 47.31 -1.32 4.72
N PRO A 482 48.23 -0.73 5.49
CA PRO A 482 48.46 0.72 5.50
C PRO A 482 48.92 1.35 4.17
N HIS A 483 49.46 0.56 3.24
CA HIS A 483 49.96 1.06 1.95
C HIS A 483 49.00 0.74 0.81
N THR A 484 48.46 -0.48 0.80
CA THR A 484 47.57 -1.01 -0.24
C THR A 484 46.16 -0.44 -0.08
N GLY A 485 45.64 -0.37 1.16
CA GLY A 485 44.31 0.11 1.47
C GLY A 485 44.01 1.51 0.92
N PRO A 486 44.81 2.55 1.23
CA PRO A 486 44.60 3.90 0.68
C PRO A 486 44.65 3.97 -0.84
N THR A 487 45.40 3.08 -1.49
CA THR A 487 45.52 3.00 -2.95
C THR A 487 44.24 2.40 -3.55
N LEU A 488 43.70 1.34 -2.93
CA LEU A 488 42.43 0.73 -3.31
C LEU A 488 41.26 1.69 -3.08
N ALA A 489 41.18 2.32 -1.90
CA ALA A 489 40.14 3.31 -1.58
C ALA A 489 40.09 4.45 -2.62
N ARG A 490 41.24 5.01 -2.99
CA ARG A 490 41.33 6.04 -4.05
C ARG A 490 40.91 5.51 -5.43
N ARG A 491 41.29 4.27 -5.77
CA ARG A 491 40.94 3.65 -7.06
C ARG A 491 39.42 3.44 -7.20
N PHE A 492 38.74 3.09 -6.11
CA PHE A 492 37.30 2.78 -6.08
C PHE A 492 36.42 3.93 -5.59
N SER A 493 37.00 5.10 -5.32
CA SER A 493 36.24 6.31 -5.00
C SER A 493 35.19 6.57 -6.09
N HIS A 494 33.92 6.64 -5.71
CA HIS A 494 32.76 6.82 -6.60
C HIS A 494 32.50 5.71 -7.64
N ARG A 495 33.16 4.55 -7.53
CA ARG A 495 32.97 3.41 -8.45
C ARG A 495 32.16 2.26 -7.86
N LEU A 496 32.01 2.23 -6.54
CA LEU A 496 31.20 1.26 -5.81
C LEU A 496 30.09 1.99 -5.03
N GLY A 497 28.96 1.33 -4.88
CA GLY A 497 27.83 1.79 -4.07
C GLY A 497 28.16 1.87 -2.57
N PRO A 498 27.33 2.57 -1.78
CA PRO A 498 27.48 2.64 -0.33
C PRO A 498 27.34 1.27 0.35
N GLU A 499 26.42 0.42 -0.11
CA GLU A 499 26.16 -0.91 0.47
C GLU A 499 27.40 -1.81 0.42
N THR A 500 28.07 -1.86 -0.74
CA THR A 500 29.33 -2.60 -0.94
C THR A 500 30.44 -2.10 -0.02
N ARG A 501 30.52 -0.79 0.20
CA ARG A 501 31.54 -0.20 1.07
C ARG A 501 31.28 -0.53 2.53
N ILE A 502 30.02 -0.57 2.95
CA ILE A 502 29.64 -1.02 4.30
C ILE A 502 29.90 -2.52 4.46
N ALA A 503 29.57 -3.36 3.48
CA ALA A 503 29.89 -4.79 3.52
C ALA A 503 31.42 -5.04 3.60
N ALA A 504 32.21 -4.30 2.81
CA ALA A 504 33.66 -4.33 2.87
C ALA A 504 34.18 -3.82 4.23
N ALA A 505 33.56 -2.76 4.79
CA ALA A 505 33.90 -2.25 6.11
C ALA A 505 33.66 -3.29 7.20
N ALA A 506 32.54 -4.02 7.17
CA ALA A 506 32.25 -5.08 8.14
C ALA A 506 33.32 -6.16 8.10
N ALA A 507 33.68 -6.64 6.90
CA ALA A 507 34.72 -7.63 6.70
C ALA A 507 36.10 -7.15 7.19
N THR A 508 36.49 -5.91 6.85
CA THR A 508 37.78 -5.32 7.25
C THR A 508 37.86 -5.03 8.75
N LEU A 509 36.83 -4.41 9.34
CA LEU A 509 36.81 -4.05 10.75
C LEU A 509 36.84 -5.29 11.65
N ARG A 510 36.11 -6.35 11.28
CA ARG A 510 36.14 -7.63 12.00
C ARG A 510 37.55 -8.20 12.09
N LEU A 511 38.29 -8.17 10.97
CA LEU A 511 39.70 -8.59 10.93
C LEU A 511 40.61 -7.69 11.77
N SER A 512 40.41 -6.37 11.71
CA SER A 512 41.20 -5.39 12.49
C SER A 512 40.93 -5.43 14.00
N CYS A 513 39.76 -5.89 14.45
CA CYS A 513 39.52 -6.16 15.87
C CYS A 513 40.36 -7.35 16.38
N GLU A 514 40.72 -8.28 15.50
CA GLU A 514 41.54 -9.45 15.81
C GLU A 514 43.05 -9.20 15.65
N GLY A 515 43.45 -8.23 14.81
CA GLY A 515 44.85 -7.84 14.56
C GLY A 515 45.11 -6.35 14.80
N ALA A 516 46.10 -6.03 15.65
CA ALA A 516 46.37 -4.70 16.23
C ALA A 516 46.69 -3.51 15.29
N THR A 517 46.45 -3.60 13.98
CA THR A 517 46.78 -2.54 13.01
C THR A 517 45.58 -1.61 12.78
N PRO A 518 45.68 -0.31 13.08
CA PRO A 518 44.59 0.64 12.86
C PRO A 518 44.38 0.93 11.37
N ILE A 519 43.11 0.99 10.94
CA ILE A 519 42.73 1.36 9.57
C ILE A 519 43.12 2.81 9.29
N SER A 520 43.67 3.08 8.11
CA SER A 520 44.03 4.44 7.66
C SER A 520 42.82 5.36 7.50
N ASP A 521 43.01 6.67 7.70
CA ASP A 521 41.93 7.66 7.55
C ASP A 521 41.34 7.69 6.14
N ALA A 522 42.16 7.48 5.11
CA ALA A 522 41.70 7.44 3.72
C ALA A 522 40.73 6.28 3.45
N VAL A 523 40.96 5.11 4.06
CA VAL A 523 40.07 3.94 3.93
C VAL A 523 38.80 4.16 4.74
N LEU A 524 38.92 4.74 5.94
CA LEU A 524 37.76 5.06 6.79
C LEU A 524 36.86 6.13 6.15
N ASP A 525 37.44 7.21 5.59
CA ASP A 525 36.69 8.22 4.85
C ASP A 525 36.00 7.60 3.62
N TRP A 526 36.65 6.64 2.95
CA TRP A 526 36.05 5.92 1.81
C TRP A 526 34.88 5.03 2.22
N PHE A 527 34.98 4.30 3.34
CA PHE A 527 33.87 3.51 3.90
C PHE A 527 32.69 4.41 4.29
N ALA A 528 32.98 5.59 4.86
CA ALA A 528 31.96 6.54 5.32
C ALA A 528 31.34 7.37 4.19
N ASP A 529 31.97 7.43 3.02
CA ASP A 529 31.49 8.27 1.93
C ASP A 529 30.10 7.82 1.44
N GLY A 530 29.18 8.77 1.27
CA GLY A 530 27.77 8.49 0.97
C GLY A 530 26.97 7.81 2.09
N SER A 531 27.53 7.63 3.30
CA SER A 531 26.84 7.08 4.47
C SER A 531 26.51 8.15 5.49
N THR A 532 25.33 8.06 6.10
CA THR A 532 24.91 8.88 7.23
C THR A 532 24.69 8.02 8.46
N MET A 533 24.79 8.63 9.65
CA MET A 533 24.49 7.95 10.90
C MET A 533 23.05 7.41 10.88
N PRO A 534 22.82 6.11 11.20
CA PRO A 534 21.48 5.57 11.31
C PRO A 534 20.66 6.27 12.42
N PRO A 535 19.33 6.34 12.28
CA PRO A 535 18.44 6.81 13.34
C PRO A 535 18.60 5.98 14.62
N ALA A 536 18.46 6.62 15.78
CA ALA A 536 18.63 5.97 17.08
C ALA A 536 17.70 4.74 17.29
N ALA A 537 16.49 4.78 16.70
CA ALA A 537 15.54 3.67 16.79
C ALA A 537 16.04 2.40 16.06
N GLU A 538 16.73 2.54 14.93
CA GLU A 538 17.30 1.40 14.20
C GLU A 538 18.46 0.77 14.95
N LEU A 539 19.23 1.58 15.70
CA LEU A 539 20.40 1.12 16.45
C LEU A 539 20.06 0.27 17.67
N LEU A 540 18.86 0.43 18.24
CA LEU A 540 18.42 -0.38 19.39
C LEU A 540 18.31 -1.87 19.06
N GLY A 541 18.05 -2.22 17.79
CA GLY A 541 17.97 -3.60 17.32
C GLY A 541 19.22 -4.10 16.58
N ALA A 542 20.16 -3.20 16.30
CA ALA A 542 21.32 -3.51 15.46
C ALA A 542 22.27 -4.48 16.17
N GLN A 543 22.72 -5.50 15.43
CA GLN A 543 23.70 -6.47 15.88
C GLN A 543 25.08 -6.13 15.33
N PRO A 544 26.16 -6.42 16.08
CA PRO A 544 27.52 -6.24 15.57
C PRO A 544 27.69 -6.86 14.19
N TRP A 545 28.32 -6.08 13.29
CA TRP A 545 28.62 -6.46 11.89
C TRP A 545 27.44 -6.51 10.92
N ASP A 546 26.21 -6.24 11.37
CA ASP A 546 25.11 -6.01 10.43
C ASP A 546 25.32 -4.68 9.66
N PRO A 547 24.59 -4.43 8.56
CA PRO A 547 24.76 -3.22 7.77
C PRO A 547 24.49 -1.92 8.55
N THR A 548 23.57 -1.94 9.51
CA THR A 548 23.17 -0.76 10.30
C THR A 548 24.24 -0.43 11.33
N TRP A 549 24.68 -1.41 12.10
CA TRP A 549 25.76 -1.32 13.08
C TRP A 549 27.08 -0.93 12.42
N THR A 550 27.42 -1.55 11.29
CA THR A 550 28.68 -1.26 10.59
C THR A 550 28.69 0.17 10.05
N ARG A 551 27.57 0.66 9.53
CA ARG A 551 27.41 2.05 9.11
C ARG A 551 27.62 3.01 10.28
N ALA A 552 26.98 2.74 11.41
CA ALA A 552 27.16 3.53 12.63
C ALA A 552 28.61 3.52 13.13
N ALA A 553 29.26 2.36 13.13
CA ALA A 553 30.66 2.20 13.52
C ALA A 553 31.59 3.03 12.64
N VAL A 554 31.44 2.96 11.31
CA VAL A 554 32.25 3.74 10.37
C VAL A 554 32.03 5.24 10.55
N CYS A 555 30.77 5.69 10.67
CA CYS A 555 30.45 7.10 10.92
C CYS A 555 31.06 7.58 12.26
N GLY A 556 30.93 6.80 13.32
CA GLY A 556 31.41 7.17 14.64
C GLY A 556 32.93 7.11 14.79
N MET A 557 33.62 6.12 14.19
CA MET A 557 35.08 6.10 14.08
C MET A 557 35.61 7.34 13.35
N ARG A 558 34.94 7.76 12.29
CA ARG A 558 35.30 8.97 11.54
C ARG A 558 35.07 10.22 12.39
N ALA A 559 33.96 10.26 13.13
CA ALA A 559 33.63 11.36 14.03
C ALA A 559 34.65 11.52 15.16
N GLU A 560 35.05 10.41 15.80
CA GLU A 560 36.06 10.41 16.86
C GLU A 560 37.42 10.95 16.38
N ARG A 561 37.81 10.65 15.14
CA ARG A 561 39.08 11.13 14.55
C ARG A 561 39.02 12.57 14.06
N LYS A 562 37.82 13.09 13.76
CA LYS A 562 37.59 14.45 13.21
C LYS A 562 36.43 15.17 13.93
N PRO A 563 36.55 15.45 15.24
CA PRO A 563 35.43 15.95 16.06
C PRO A 563 34.91 17.35 15.65
N GLY A 564 35.68 18.15 14.92
CA GLY A 564 35.28 19.50 14.49
C GLY A 564 34.33 19.57 13.28
N GLU A 565 34.16 18.46 12.55
CA GLU A 565 33.37 18.40 11.30
C GLU A 565 32.25 17.35 11.36
N ALA A 566 32.08 16.68 12.51
CA ALA A 566 31.35 15.43 12.61
C ALA A 566 30.03 15.50 13.39
N ASP A 567 29.17 14.52 13.12
CA ASP A 567 27.94 14.28 13.86
C ASP A 567 28.26 13.86 15.30
N CYS A 568 27.88 14.70 16.27
CA CYS A 568 28.11 14.46 17.70
C CYS A 568 27.44 13.17 18.18
N PHE A 569 26.30 12.78 17.61
CA PHE A 569 25.63 11.53 17.96
C PHE A 569 26.43 10.31 17.50
N ALA A 570 27.02 10.38 16.31
CA ALA A 570 27.90 9.32 15.80
C ALA A 570 29.12 9.12 16.70
N GLU A 571 29.76 10.20 17.16
CA GLU A 571 30.87 10.11 18.13
C GLU A 571 30.39 9.49 19.45
N LEU A 572 29.28 9.98 20.02
CA LEU A 572 28.76 9.47 21.29
C LEU A 572 28.43 7.97 21.21
N TRP A 573 27.76 7.55 20.14
CA TRP A 573 27.39 6.15 19.95
C TRP A 573 28.63 5.25 19.83
N TRP A 574 29.66 5.68 19.10
CA TRP A 574 30.88 4.92 18.96
C TRP A 574 31.68 4.81 20.27
N LEU A 575 31.77 5.89 21.04
CA LEU A 575 32.38 5.88 22.37
C LEU A 575 31.64 4.94 23.33
N ALA A 576 30.32 4.81 23.20
CA ALA A 576 29.56 3.84 23.97
C ALA A 576 29.82 2.40 23.50
N ALA A 577 29.81 2.16 22.18
CA ALA A 577 30.04 0.85 21.59
C ALA A 577 31.43 0.28 21.91
N ASN A 578 32.46 1.14 22.00
CA ASN A 578 33.83 0.75 22.33
C ASN A 578 34.18 0.84 23.82
N GLY A 579 33.22 1.21 24.68
CA GLY A 579 33.40 1.29 26.14
C GLY A 579 34.33 2.43 26.60
N SER A 580 34.51 3.47 25.80
CA SER A 580 35.38 4.60 26.14
C SER A 580 34.81 5.43 27.30
N PRO A 581 35.63 5.79 28.32
CA PRO A 581 35.18 6.63 29.42
C PRO A 581 34.85 8.07 28.98
N ARG A 582 35.27 8.50 27.78
CA ARG A 582 34.92 9.80 27.20
C ARG A 582 33.43 9.92 26.86
N ARG A 583 32.69 8.81 26.81
CA ARG A 583 31.25 8.80 26.52
C ARG A 583 30.46 9.66 27.51
N ASP A 584 30.80 9.60 28.79
CA ASP A 584 30.11 10.33 29.87
C ASP A 584 30.36 11.83 29.77
N GLU A 585 31.60 12.22 29.45
CA GLU A 585 31.96 13.61 29.20
C GLU A 585 31.17 14.20 28.03
N LEU A 586 31.06 13.45 26.91
CA LEU A 586 30.35 13.91 25.73
C LEU A 586 28.82 13.96 25.95
N ALA A 587 28.26 12.95 26.62
CA ALA A 587 26.85 12.92 26.97
C ALA A 587 26.43 14.12 27.84
N GLY A 588 27.26 14.52 28.82
CA GLY A 588 26.96 15.65 29.71
C GLY A 588 27.08 17.05 29.10
N ARG A 589 27.67 17.21 27.92
CA ARG A 589 27.90 18.54 27.31
C ARG A 589 26.63 19.23 26.81
N GLN A 590 25.60 18.47 26.44
CA GLN A 590 24.40 19.01 25.82
C GLN A 590 23.13 18.24 26.20
N ILE A 591 21.99 18.77 25.78
CA ILE A 591 20.69 18.10 25.90
C ILE A 591 20.54 17.23 24.65
N TRP A 592 20.33 15.93 24.84
CA TRP A 592 20.17 14.97 23.76
C TRP A 592 18.71 14.65 23.49
N ASP A 593 18.41 14.14 22.29
CA ASP A 593 17.17 13.40 22.09
C ASP A 593 17.21 12.15 22.99
N PRO A 594 16.21 11.92 23.87
CA PRO A 594 16.18 10.75 24.72
C PRO A 594 16.32 9.40 23.97
N ALA A 595 15.87 9.32 22.71
CA ALA A 595 16.06 8.15 21.88
C ALA A 595 17.56 7.88 21.59
N GLN A 596 18.36 8.93 21.42
CA GLN A 596 19.81 8.82 21.21
C GLN A 596 20.51 8.32 22.47
N LEU A 597 20.11 8.77 23.67
CA LEU A 597 20.68 8.25 24.92
C LEU A 597 20.31 6.79 25.18
N LEU A 598 19.08 6.39 24.84
CA LEU A 598 18.68 4.97 24.87
C LEU A 598 19.59 4.11 23.97
N ALA A 599 19.86 4.56 22.74
CA ALA A 599 20.69 3.84 21.78
C ALA A 599 22.15 3.66 22.23
N VAL A 600 22.63 4.42 23.22
CA VAL A 600 23.99 4.33 23.77
C VAL A 600 24.05 3.69 25.15
N GLY A 601 22.96 3.06 25.61
CA GLY A 601 22.89 2.42 26.91
C GLY A 601 22.78 3.41 28.06
N GLY A 602 21.91 4.41 27.92
CA GLY A 602 21.78 5.57 28.81
C GLY A 602 21.69 5.23 30.30
N ALA A 603 21.05 4.13 30.70
CA ALA A 603 20.96 3.72 32.10
C ALA A 603 22.32 3.48 32.77
N THR A 604 23.36 3.18 32.00
CA THR A 604 24.73 2.96 32.48
C THR A 604 25.59 4.23 32.54
N LEU A 605 25.09 5.37 32.08
CA LEU A 605 25.79 6.64 32.15
C LEU A 605 25.83 7.16 33.60
N SER A 606 26.85 7.95 33.93
CA SER A 606 26.88 8.66 35.20
C SER A 606 25.78 9.73 35.29
N THR A 607 25.46 10.11 36.52
CA THR A 607 24.45 11.13 36.81
C THR A 607 24.74 12.46 36.11
N GLY A 608 25.99 12.93 36.11
CA GLY A 608 26.37 14.17 35.42
C GLY A 608 26.14 14.13 33.90
N ALA A 609 26.19 12.95 33.29
CA ALA A 609 25.87 12.76 31.88
C ALA A 609 24.35 12.73 31.61
N LEU A 610 23.56 12.26 32.57
CA LEU A 610 22.11 12.10 32.44
C LEU A 610 21.32 13.37 32.76
N LEU A 611 21.76 14.15 33.77
CA LEU A 611 21.03 15.31 34.28
C LEU A 611 20.64 16.35 33.21
N PRO A 612 21.53 16.76 32.28
CA PRO A 612 21.18 17.73 31.26
C PRO A 612 19.97 17.30 30.42
N THR A 613 19.89 16.01 30.07
CA THR A 613 18.81 15.50 29.22
C THR A 613 17.55 15.19 30.02
N LEU A 614 17.67 14.62 31.22
CA LEU A 614 16.52 14.35 32.08
C LEU A 614 15.74 15.63 32.42
N LEU A 615 16.45 16.74 32.69
CA LEU A 615 15.82 18.01 33.06
C LEU A 615 15.55 18.92 31.84
N GLY A 616 16.32 18.79 30.77
CA GLY A 616 16.30 19.70 29.62
C GLY A 616 15.55 19.21 28.37
N ALA A 617 15.21 17.91 28.27
CA ALA A 617 14.44 17.38 27.15
C ALA A 617 12.93 17.49 27.37
N PRO A 618 12.12 17.66 26.30
CA PRO A 618 10.65 17.63 26.38
C PRO A 618 10.10 16.25 26.76
N ASP A 619 8.87 16.24 27.27
CA ASP A 619 8.14 14.98 27.51
C ASP A 619 7.95 14.21 26.20
N SER A 620 8.37 12.95 26.20
CA SER A 620 8.25 12.03 25.06
C SER A 620 8.21 10.59 25.55
N GLU A 621 7.74 9.68 24.70
CA GLU A 621 7.77 8.24 24.98
C GLU A 621 9.21 7.75 25.20
N SER A 622 10.16 8.23 24.40
CA SER A 622 11.59 7.94 24.55
C SER A 622 12.14 8.40 25.90
N LEU A 623 11.71 9.57 26.40
CA LEU A 623 12.13 10.05 27.72
C LEU A 623 11.56 9.20 28.85
N ALA A 624 10.29 8.80 28.75
CA ALA A 624 9.67 7.92 29.73
C ALA A 624 10.38 6.55 29.78
N ARG A 625 10.71 5.99 28.62
CA ARG A 625 11.47 4.73 28.53
C ARG A 625 12.89 4.86 29.07
N LEU A 626 13.61 5.94 28.73
CA LEU A 626 14.93 6.22 29.29
C LEU A 626 14.88 6.32 30.82
N ALA A 627 13.89 7.02 31.34
CA ALA A 627 13.70 7.15 32.78
C ALA A 627 13.38 5.80 33.45
N ASP A 628 12.55 4.96 32.82
CA ASP A 628 12.26 3.59 33.31
C ASP A 628 13.52 2.75 33.42
N GLU A 629 14.34 2.70 32.35
CA GLU A 629 15.61 1.99 32.35
C GLU A 629 16.59 2.51 33.42
N ILE A 630 16.67 3.84 33.62
CA ILE A 630 17.50 4.45 34.68
C ILE A 630 17.02 4.02 36.06
N THR A 631 15.71 4.08 36.35
CA THR A 631 15.22 3.67 37.68
C THR A 631 15.42 2.19 37.98
N GLY A 632 15.46 1.34 36.94
CA GLY A 632 15.67 -0.10 37.09
C GLY A 632 17.13 -0.52 37.21
N ALA A 633 18.07 0.26 36.65
CA ALA A 633 19.46 -0.19 36.47
C ALA A 633 20.54 0.77 36.99
N ASN A 634 20.23 2.04 37.28
CA ASN A 634 21.19 3.00 37.80
C ASN A 634 21.23 2.97 39.34
N ASN A 635 22.43 3.04 39.92
CA ASN A 635 22.64 2.94 41.38
C ASN A 635 22.77 4.30 42.08
N ASP A 636 22.66 5.42 41.35
CA ASP A 636 22.74 6.76 41.92
C ASP A 636 21.33 7.30 42.21
N ASP A 637 21.04 7.52 43.50
CA ASP A 637 19.76 8.04 43.98
C ASP A 637 19.36 9.37 43.31
N LEU A 638 20.32 10.22 42.95
CA LEU A 638 20.06 11.50 42.29
C LEU A 638 19.51 11.29 40.86
N ALA A 639 20.12 10.39 40.09
CA ALA A 639 19.64 10.04 38.75
C ALA A 639 18.27 9.35 38.83
N VAL A 640 18.09 8.43 39.77
CA VAL A 640 16.83 7.72 40.00
C VAL A 640 15.70 8.68 40.38
N ALA A 641 15.96 9.65 41.27
CA ALA A 641 14.98 10.65 41.66
C ALA A 641 14.57 11.53 40.48
N CYS A 642 15.51 11.98 39.65
CA CYS A 642 15.22 12.76 38.44
C CYS A 642 14.51 11.94 37.36
N ALA A 643 14.83 10.66 37.20
CA ALA A 643 14.11 9.77 36.29
C ALA A 643 12.66 9.53 36.75
N ALA A 644 12.44 9.25 38.04
CA ALA A 644 11.11 9.08 38.61
C ALA A 644 10.21 10.33 38.42
N LEU A 645 10.80 11.52 38.49
CA LEU A 645 10.13 12.79 38.21
C LEU A 645 9.59 12.87 36.76
N ARG A 646 10.32 12.32 35.77
CA ARG A 646 9.90 12.35 34.35
C ARG A 646 8.94 11.21 34.02
N MET A 647 9.16 10.02 34.58
CA MET A 647 8.40 8.81 34.25
C MET A 647 7.02 8.76 34.90
N ILE A 648 6.92 9.13 36.19
CA ILE A 648 5.69 8.91 36.96
C ILE A 648 4.83 10.18 36.89
N GLY A 649 3.64 10.06 36.33
CA GLY A 649 2.67 11.16 36.24
C GLY A 649 2.12 11.60 37.62
N PRO A 650 1.75 12.89 37.80
CA PRO A 650 1.25 13.41 39.08
C PRO A 650 0.09 12.62 39.70
N ALA A 651 -0.83 12.12 38.88
CA ALA A 651 -1.94 11.27 39.33
C ALA A 651 -1.44 9.99 40.04
N SER A 652 -0.49 9.29 39.43
CA SER A 652 0.12 8.08 39.98
C SER A 652 0.89 8.36 41.27
N TRP A 653 1.52 9.53 41.38
CA TRP A 653 2.20 9.94 42.62
C TRP A 653 1.23 10.02 43.80
N VAL A 654 0.02 10.54 43.59
CA VAL A 654 -1.04 10.62 44.63
C VAL A 654 -1.64 9.25 44.90
N GLN A 655 -2.14 8.56 43.85
CA GLN A 655 -2.87 7.29 43.99
C GLN A 655 -2.04 6.17 44.59
N ARG A 656 -0.73 6.11 44.29
CA ARG A 656 0.20 5.11 44.86
C ARG A 656 0.80 5.55 46.20
N GLY A 657 0.46 6.73 46.70
CA GLY A 657 1.00 7.27 47.95
C GLY A 657 2.48 7.64 47.88
N TYR A 658 3.03 7.88 46.68
CA TYR A 658 4.44 8.24 46.49
C TYR A 658 4.77 9.63 47.02
N ILE A 659 3.78 10.52 47.09
CA ILE A 659 3.91 11.81 47.79
C ILE A 659 4.34 11.57 49.25
N ASN A 660 3.73 10.62 49.96
CA ASN A 660 4.04 10.37 51.37
C ASN A 660 5.26 9.47 51.58
N THR A 661 5.63 8.65 50.59
CA THR A 661 6.66 7.61 50.75
C THR A 661 8.00 7.96 50.10
N HIS A 662 8.00 8.69 48.98
CA HIS A 662 9.21 8.94 48.18
C HIS A 662 9.59 10.43 48.13
N GLN A 663 8.62 11.35 48.13
CA GLN A 663 8.89 12.78 47.96
C GLN A 663 9.82 13.35 49.04
N GLN A 664 9.70 12.88 50.29
CA GLN A 664 10.58 13.30 51.38
C GLN A 664 12.07 13.02 51.08
N ALA A 665 12.37 11.88 50.45
CA ALA A 665 13.73 11.51 50.08
C ALA A 665 14.20 12.23 48.80
N TYR A 666 13.28 12.47 47.85
CA TYR A 666 13.64 13.02 46.54
C TYR A 666 13.70 14.55 46.47
N ALA A 667 13.00 15.27 47.35
CA ALA A 667 12.94 16.73 47.28
C ALA A 667 14.33 17.41 47.32
N GLY A 668 15.22 16.95 48.20
CA GLY A 668 16.60 17.44 48.29
C GLY A 668 17.49 17.04 47.10
N LEU A 669 17.21 15.89 46.50
CA LEU A 669 17.90 15.43 45.29
C LEU A 669 17.48 16.26 44.07
N TRP A 670 16.18 16.55 43.93
CA TRP A 670 15.69 17.45 42.90
C TRP A 670 16.29 18.86 43.02
N ASP A 671 16.41 19.42 44.23
CA ASP A 671 17.09 20.71 44.42
C ASP A 671 18.57 20.66 44.01
N THR A 672 19.28 19.59 44.34
CA THR A 672 20.68 19.37 43.91
C THR A 672 20.78 19.38 42.38
N ALA A 673 19.93 18.61 41.70
CA ALA A 673 19.91 18.51 40.23
C ALA A 673 19.54 19.84 39.55
N LEU A 674 18.52 20.53 40.07
CA LEU A 674 18.07 21.82 39.55
C LEU A 674 19.14 22.91 39.73
N ALA A 675 19.90 22.88 40.84
CA ALA A 675 21.00 23.80 41.08
C ALA A 675 22.19 23.56 40.13
N GLU A 676 22.49 22.29 39.82
CA GLU A 676 23.59 21.90 38.92
C GLU A 676 23.33 22.32 37.47
N ILE A 677 22.11 22.10 36.97
CA ILE A 677 21.73 22.43 35.58
C ILE A 677 21.43 23.92 35.39
N GLY A 678 20.83 24.55 36.41
CA GLY A 678 20.39 25.94 36.39
C GLY A 678 19.06 26.17 35.64
N PRO A 679 18.30 27.22 36.01
CA PRO A 679 16.94 27.47 35.52
C PRO A 679 16.83 27.63 34.01
N GLY A 680 17.87 28.17 33.34
CA GLY A 680 17.85 28.44 31.90
C GLY A 680 17.99 27.19 31.00
N ARG A 681 18.31 26.03 31.56
CA ARG A 681 18.48 24.77 30.83
C ARG A 681 17.41 23.72 31.16
N ILE A 682 16.46 24.07 32.02
CA ILE A 682 15.35 23.18 32.40
C ILE A 682 14.21 23.36 31.42
N HIS A 683 13.68 22.26 30.89
CA HIS A 683 12.55 22.29 29.98
C HIS A 683 11.26 22.67 30.71
N PRO A 684 10.34 23.43 30.08
CA PRO A 684 9.04 23.77 30.66
C PRO A 684 8.26 22.56 31.21
N ASP A 685 8.23 21.43 30.50
CA ASP A 685 7.54 20.22 30.97
C ASP A 685 8.09 19.69 32.30
N CYS A 686 9.43 19.71 32.46
CA CYS A 686 10.08 19.33 33.70
C CYS A 686 9.77 20.35 34.80
N ALA A 687 9.82 21.64 34.49
CA ALA A 687 9.50 22.71 35.43
C ALA A 687 8.05 22.64 35.94
N VAL A 688 7.10 22.33 35.06
CA VAL A 688 5.69 22.10 35.41
C VAL A 688 5.56 20.91 36.35
N ARG A 689 6.19 19.77 36.04
CA ARG A 689 6.14 18.56 36.90
C ARG A 689 6.69 18.82 38.29
N VAL A 690 7.85 19.48 38.40
CA VAL A 690 8.44 19.87 39.69
C VAL A 690 7.49 20.78 40.46
N THR A 691 6.88 21.76 39.78
CA THR A 691 5.93 22.70 40.39
C THR A 691 4.68 21.99 40.90
N VAL A 692 4.09 21.08 40.11
CA VAL A 692 2.92 20.29 40.50
C VAL A 692 3.23 19.40 41.71
N LEU A 693 4.35 18.68 41.71
CA LEU A 693 4.76 17.87 42.86
C LEU A 693 5.07 18.71 44.11
N ALA A 694 5.58 19.93 43.94
CA ALA A 694 5.75 20.87 45.04
C ALA A 694 4.40 21.30 45.65
N VAL A 695 3.38 21.57 44.82
CA VAL A 695 2.00 21.86 45.28
C VAL A 695 1.38 20.65 45.97
N LEU A 696 1.52 19.45 45.41
CA LEU A 696 1.01 18.21 46.03
C LEU A 696 1.72 17.93 47.36
N GLY A 697 3.02 18.22 47.44
CA GLY A 697 3.78 18.18 48.69
C GLY A 697 3.24 19.12 49.75
N LEU A 698 2.90 20.37 49.38
CA LEU A 698 2.25 21.32 50.29
C LEU A 698 0.94 20.78 50.86
N ILE A 699 0.11 20.17 50.00
CA ILE A 699 -1.18 19.60 50.41
C ILE A 699 -0.99 18.38 51.31
N ALA A 700 0.01 17.54 51.04
CA ALA A 700 0.29 16.37 51.86
C ALA A 700 1.11 16.68 53.13
N GLY A 701 1.59 17.91 53.31
CA GLY A 701 2.49 18.28 54.41
C GLY A 701 3.91 17.70 54.27
N GLN A 702 4.35 17.42 53.05
CA GLN A 702 5.65 16.84 52.73
C GLN A 702 6.66 17.90 52.28
N PRO A 703 7.98 17.64 52.40
CA PRO A 703 9.01 18.52 51.87
C PRO A 703 8.83 18.76 50.36
N ARG A 704 9.14 19.98 49.91
CA ARG A 704 9.11 20.37 48.50
C ARG A 704 10.45 20.96 48.07
N PRO A 705 10.84 20.85 46.79
CA PRO A 705 12.04 21.51 46.28
C PRO A 705 11.97 23.02 46.48
N VAL A 706 13.02 23.60 47.04
CA VAL A 706 13.17 25.05 47.26
C VAL A 706 13.24 25.78 45.92
N LEU A 707 13.91 25.21 44.92
CA LEU A 707 14.04 25.81 43.59
C LEU A 707 12.74 25.75 42.76
N ALA A 708 11.73 24.98 43.20
CA ALA A 708 10.41 25.00 42.57
C ALA A 708 9.76 26.40 42.60
N GLY A 709 10.04 27.21 43.64
CA GLY A 709 9.57 28.58 43.73
C GLY A 709 10.14 29.50 42.64
N GLN A 710 11.34 29.23 42.15
CA GLN A 710 11.92 29.99 41.04
C GLN A 710 11.28 29.59 39.70
N LEU A 711 11.05 28.29 39.49
CA LEU A 711 10.41 27.76 38.29
C LEU A 711 8.94 28.20 38.17
N ALA A 712 8.19 28.14 39.28
CA ALA A 712 6.82 28.62 39.35
C ALA A 712 6.69 30.15 39.18
N GLY A 713 7.79 30.89 39.22
CA GLY A 713 7.81 32.32 38.90
C GLY A 713 7.55 32.63 37.42
N ASP A 714 7.78 31.65 36.52
CA ASP A 714 7.39 31.74 35.12
C ASP A 714 5.87 31.55 34.98
N ARG A 715 5.21 32.52 34.32
CA ARG A 715 3.76 32.52 34.13
C ARG A 715 3.25 31.32 33.31
N ALA A 716 4.02 30.86 32.33
CA ALA A 716 3.64 29.72 31.51
C ALA A 716 3.69 28.42 32.32
N VAL A 717 4.76 28.24 33.11
CA VAL A 717 4.91 27.10 34.02
C VAL A 717 3.82 27.11 35.09
N ALA A 718 3.57 28.27 35.72
CA ALA A 718 2.51 28.43 36.70
C ALA A 718 1.12 28.12 36.12
N GLY A 719 0.81 28.64 34.93
CA GLY A 719 -0.46 28.39 34.25
C GLY A 719 -0.69 26.90 33.98
N ALA A 720 0.29 26.23 33.37
CA ALA A 720 0.21 24.80 33.08
C ALA A 720 0.16 23.93 34.35
N ALA A 721 0.87 24.32 35.42
CA ALA A 721 0.79 23.63 36.70
C ALA A 721 -0.60 23.76 37.36
N ILE A 722 -1.24 24.93 37.29
CA ILE A 722 -2.62 25.14 37.76
C ILE A 722 -3.57 24.19 37.02
N GLU A 723 -3.47 24.12 35.69
CA GLU A 723 -4.31 23.24 34.87
C GLU A 723 -4.14 21.76 35.24
N GLN A 724 -2.91 21.30 35.44
CA GLN A 724 -2.66 19.91 35.85
C GLN A 724 -3.21 19.59 37.25
N VAL A 725 -3.07 20.50 38.23
CA VAL A 725 -3.64 20.28 39.57
C VAL A 725 -5.17 20.30 39.51
N LEU A 726 -5.78 21.19 38.73
CA LEU A 726 -7.23 21.20 38.51
C LEU A 726 -7.72 19.89 37.88
N ALA A 727 -6.99 19.35 36.90
CA ALA A 727 -7.33 18.08 36.28
C ALA A 727 -7.33 16.91 37.29
N LEU A 728 -6.43 16.92 38.29
CA LEU A 728 -6.45 15.95 39.39
C LEU A 728 -7.69 16.09 40.29
N VAL A 729 -8.15 17.32 40.49
CA VAL A 729 -9.35 17.62 41.27
C VAL A 729 -10.63 17.23 40.52
N ASP A 730 -10.66 17.44 39.20
CA ASP A 730 -11.76 17.04 38.31
C ASP A 730 -11.83 15.52 38.13
N SER A 731 -10.71 14.82 38.24
CA SER A 731 -10.65 13.36 38.22
C SER A 731 -10.89 12.70 39.59
N GLU A 732 -11.26 13.47 40.61
CA GLU A 732 -11.46 13.02 42.01
C GLU A 732 -10.23 12.34 42.64
N ILE A 733 -9.04 12.55 42.09
CA ILE A 733 -7.77 12.05 42.64
C ILE A 733 -7.32 12.92 43.82
N LEU A 734 -7.62 14.22 43.74
CA LEU A 734 -7.37 15.22 44.77
C LEU A 734 -8.69 15.87 45.17
N THR A 735 -8.98 16.02 46.47
CA THR A 735 -10.26 16.63 46.86
C THR A 735 -10.19 18.16 46.81
N ALA A 736 -11.26 18.79 46.34
CA ALA A 736 -11.40 20.26 46.37
C ALA A 736 -11.23 20.81 47.80
N THR A 737 -11.70 20.04 48.79
CA THR A 737 -11.58 20.31 50.22
C THR A 737 -10.13 20.43 50.68
N GLU A 738 -9.25 19.53 50.24
CA GLU A 738 -7.81 19.54 50.59
C GLU A 738 -7.06 20.72 49.97
N VAL A 739 -7.35 21.05 48.71
CA VAL A 739 -6.76 22.22 48.03
C VAL A 739 -7.13 23.51 48.75
N LEU A 740 -8.42 23.69 49.08
CA LEU A 740 -8.90 24.88 49.78
C LEU A 740 -8.37 24.98 51.21
N ALA A 741 -8.43 23.88 51.96
CA ALA A 741 -7.93 23.85 53.33
C ALA A 741 -6.44 24.23 53.40
N THR A 742 -5.61 23.65 52.52
CA THR A 742 -4.18 23.95 52.45
C THR A 742 -3.93 25.41 52.10
N SER A 743 -4.58 25.93 51.06
CA SER A 743 -4.43 27.34 50.64
C SER A 743 -4.82 28.34 51.73
N LEU A 744 -5.90 28.08 52.46
CA LEU A 744 -6.37 28.94 53.55
C LEU A 744 -5.46 28.88 54.78
N LEU A 745 -4.92 27.70 55.13
CA LEU A 745 -3.96 27.56 56.21
C LEU A 745 -2.65 28.30 55.92
N ARG A 746 -2.15 28.23 54.68
CA ARG A 746 -0.97 29.01 54.25
C ARG A 746 -1.21 30.52 54.38
N THR A 747 -2.42 30.98 54.09
CA THR A 747 -2.82 32.39 54.26
C THR A 747 -2.87 32.81 55.74
N ASP A 748 -3.27 31.91 56.65
CA ASP A 748 -3.33 32.17 58.11
C ASP A 748 -1.94 32.15 58.76
N ALA A 749 -1.04 31.27 58.31
CA ALA A 749 0.27 31.06 58.92
C ALA A 749 1.26 32.23 58.75
N ALA A 750 0.99 33.17 57.83
CA ALA A 750 1.85 34.33 57.52
C ALA A 750 3.32 33.96 57.19
N GLU A 751 3.55 32.73 56.72
CA GLU A 751 4.86 32.26 56.28
C GLU A 751 5.32 32.94 54.98
N PRO A 752 6.63 32.93 54.66
CA PRO A 752 7.12 33.44 53.38
C PRO A 752 6.41 32.74 52.22
N VAL A 753 5.68 33.52 51.44
CA VAL A 753 4.90 33.07 50.27
C VAL A 753 5.82 33.10 49.06
N ASP A 754 6.03 31.95 48.43
CA ASP A 754 6.73 31.89 47.14
C ASP A 754 5.76 31.65 45.97
N ALA A 755 6.29 31.49 44.76
CA ALA A 755 5.45 31.33 43.58
C ALA A 755 4.68 30.00 43.55
N VAL A 756 5.13 28.95 44.26
CA VAL A 756 4.38 27.68 44.40
C VAL A 756 3.13 27.90 45.24
N ASP A 757 3.24 28.68 46.32
CA ASP A 757 2.07 29.11 47.10
C ASP A 757 1.08 29.92 46.24
N GLY A 758 1.59 30.72 45.30
CA GLY A 758 0.80 31.43 44.30
C GLY A 758 0.02 30.48 43.36
N VAL A 759 0.66 29.42 42.89
CA VAL A 759 0.01 28.36 42.07
C VAL A 759 -1.09 27.66 42.87
N LEU A 760 -0.84 27.29 44.14
CA LEU A 760 -1.84 26.69 45.03
C LEU A 760 -3.04 27.64 45.26
N ALA A 761 -2.78 28.92 45.52
CA ALA A 761 -3.82 29.93 45.73
C ALA A 761 -4.67 30.18 44.47
N ALA A 762 -4.04 30.21 43.29
CA ALA A 762 -4.74 30.35 42.03
C ALA A 762 -5.60 29.12 41.71
N THR A 763 -5.10 27.92 41.99
CA THR A 763 -5.84 26.65 41.86
C THR A 763 -7.06 26.64 42.77
N ALA A 764 -6.88 27.00 44.05
CA ALA A 764 -7.97 27.14 45.02
C ALA A 764 -9.04 28.13 44.54
N ALA A 765 -8.63 29.28 44.01
CA ALA A 765 -9.55 30.26 43.44
C ALA A 765 -10.34 29.69 42.24
N ALA A 766 -9.67 28.99 41.32
CA ALA A 766 -10.32 28.34 40.19
C ALA A 766 -11.34 27.28 40.62
N VAL A 767 -11.00 26.45 41.62
CA VAL A 767 -11.93 25.46 42.22
C VAL A 767 -13.17 26.14 42.83
N THR A 768 -12.99 27.24 43.57
CA THR A 768 -14.15 27.99 44.12
C THR A 768 -15.03 28.63 43.06
N ALA A 769 -14.44 29.00 41.91
CA ALA A 769 -15.16 29.60 40.80
C ALA A 769 -15.96 28.55 40.01
N SER A 770 -15.41 27.35 39.81
CA SER A 770 -15.99 26.31 38.96
C SER A 770 -17.02 25.41 39.66
N ARG A 771 -16.96 25.23 40.99
CA ARG A 771 -17.81 24.27 41.73
C ARG A 771 -18.77 24.93 42.70
N GLN A 772 -19.97 24.35 42.90
CA GLN A 772 -20.89 24.73 43.98
C GLN A 772 -20.46 24.06 45.29
N PHE A 773 -20.38 24.84 46.37
CA PHE A 773 -20.00 24.35 47.70
C PHE A 773 -21.24 24.37 48.58
N SER A 774 -21.65 23.20 49.05
CA SER A 774 -22.70 23.03 50.05
C SER A 774 -22.21 23.41 51.45
N ASP A 775 -23.13 23.55 52.40
CA ASP A 775 -22.77 23.74 53.81
C ASP A 775 -21.94 22.54 54.35
N ASP A 776 -22.24 21.32 53.86
CA ASP A 776 -21.48 20.11 54.19
C ASP A 776 -20.04 20.17 53.66
N ASP A 777 -19.82 20.73 52.47
CA ASP A 777 -18.46 20.92 51.92
C ASP A 777 -17.66 21.94 52.74
N GLN A 778 -18.32 22.99 53.25
CA GLN A 778 -17.69 23.99 54.13
C GLN A 778 -17.25 23.38 55.45
N GLU A 779 -18.09 22.54 56.06
CA GLU A 779 -17.74 21.79 57.25
C GLU A 779 -16.60 20.80 56.96
N GLY A 780 -16.60 20.16 55.78
CA GLY A 780 -15.51 19.34 55.28
C GLY A 780 -14.17 20.11 55.20
N VAL A 781 -14.17 21.33 54.65
CA VAL A 781 -12.95 22.16 54.56
C VAL A 781 -12.42 22.48 55.95
N LEU A 782 -13.30 22.87 56.87
CA LEU A 782 -12.91 23.17 58.25
C LEU A 782 -12.35 21.94 58.99
N ALA A 783 -12.93 20.76 58.76
CA ALA A 783 -12.43 19.51 59.34
C ALA A 783 -11.02 19.17 58.80
N VAL A 784 -10.79 19.32 57.50
CA VAL A 784 -9.47 19.10 56.89
C VAL A 784 -8.45 20.12 57.41
N MET A 785 -8.82 21.40 57.54
CA MET A 785 -7.96 22.44 58.12
C MET A 785 -7.55 22.10 59.57
N MET A 786 -8.48 21.63 60.40
CA MET A 786 -8.19 21.22 61.78
C MET A 786 -7.24 20.03 61.86
N ARG A 787 -7.45 19.04 60.99
CA ARG A 787 -6.59 17.86 60.84
C ARG A 787 -5.16 18.25 60.45
N MET A 788 -5.00 19.11 59.44
CA MET A 788 -3.70 19.57 58.95
C MET A 788 -2.96 20.44 59.98
N ALA A 789 -3.68 21.24 60.77
CA ALA A 789 -3.09 22.06 61.83
C ALA A 789 -2.73 21.26 63.10
N GLY A 790 -3.00 19.94 63.14
CA GLY A 790 -2.72 19.09 64.31
C GLY A 790 -3.58 19.39 65.54
N SER A 791 -4.74 20.04 65.36
CA SER A 791 -5.62 20.42 66.47
C SER A 791 -6.64 19.32 66.78
N ASN A 792 -6.67 18.86 68.03
CA ASN A 792 -7.64 17.89 68.55
C ASN A 792 -8.88 18.54 69.18
N GLU A 793 -9.09 19.85 69.00
CA GLU A 793 -10.26 20.55 69.52
C GLU A 793 -11.54 20.17 68.73
N GLY A 794 -12.63 19.84 69.43
CA GLY A 794 -13.90 19.43 68.80
C GLY A 794 -14.69 20.55 68.08
N THR A 795 -14.14 21.76 67.96
CA THR A 795 -14.80 22.87 67.27
C THR A 795 -13.76 23.75 66.57
N PRO A 796 -13.91 24.05 65.26
CA PRO A 796 -12.91 24.83 64.54
C PRO A 796 -12.85 26.29 65.06
N PRO A 797 -11.66 26.90 65.15
CA PRO A 797 -11.48 28.30 65.53
C PRO A 797 -12.34 29.26 64.69
N ARG A 798 -12.88 30.30 65.32
CA ARG A 798 -13.68 31.34 64.63
C ARG A 798 -12.94 31.97 63.45
N ARG A 799 -11.61 32.07 63.52
CA ARG A 799 -10.76 32.56 62.43
C ARG A 799 -10.84 31.71 61.16
N TYR A 800 -10.89 30.37 61.28
CA TYR A 800 -10.96 29.47 60.12
C TYR A 800 -12.30 29.58 59.41
N ARG A 801 -13.42 29.64 60.17
CA ARG A 801 -14.74 29.92 59.61
C ARG A 801 -14.78 31.25 58.83
N LYS A 802 -14.12 32.28 59.37
CA LYS A 802 -14.03 33.58 58.69
C LYS A 802 -13.26 33.48 57.37
N LEU A 803 -12.16 32.74 57.33
CA LEU A 803 -11.35 32.53 56.11
C LEU A 803 -12.14 31.78 55.03
N VAL A 804 -12.80 30.67 55.38
CA VAL A 804 -13.64 29.87 54.46
C VAL A 804 -14.78 30.73 53.89
N ASN A 805 -15.53 31.42 54.75
CA ASN A 805 -16.62 32.28 54.32
C ASN A 805 -16.14 33.43 53.43
N THR A 806 -14.98 34.01 53.72
CA THR A 806 -14.40 35.09 52.90
C THR A 806 -13.98 34.58 51.52
N ALA A 807 -13.40 33.37 51.44
CA ALA A 807 -12.98 32.77 50.18
C ALA A 807 -14.19 32.43 49.29
N LEU A 808 -15.24 31.85 49.86
CA LEU A 808 -16.46 31.49 49.13
C LEU A 808 -17.33 32.69 48.76
N ALA A 809 -17.36 33.76 49.58
CA ALA A 809 -18.10 34.98 49.29
C ALA A 809 -17.57 35.75 48.07
N ARG A 810 -16.26 35.66 47.76
CA ARG A 810 -15.66 36.34 46.59
C ARG A 810 -16.19 35.86 45.25
N ARG A 811 -16.78 34.66 45.21
CA ARG A 811 -17.52 34.13 44.06
C ARG A 811 -18.70 35.01 43.63
N ALA A 812 -19.37 35.66 44.59
CA ALA A 812 -20.55 36.48 44.31
C ALA A 812 -20.23 37.83 43.66
N GLU A 813 -18.95 38.28 43.70
CA GLU A 813 -18.53 39.61 43.24
C GLU A 813 -17.56 39.60 42.03
N GLY A 814 -17.16 38.44 41.50
CA GLY A 814 -16.33 38.35 40.29
C GLY A 814 -14.92 38.98 40.39
N ARG A 815 -14.32 39.03 41.59
CA ARG A 815 -12.97 39.60 41.80
C ARG A 815 -11.88 38.52 41.86
N GLY A 816 -10.72 38.80 41.24
CA GLY A 816 -9.54 37.92 41.19
C GLY A 816 -8.84 37.67 42.56
N PRO A 817 -7.84 36.76 42.61
CA PRO A 817 -7.25 36.24 43.86
C PRO A 817 -6.56 37.34 44.70
N LEU A 818 -6.42 37.09 46.01
CA LEU A 818 -5.65 37.94 46.92
C LEU A 818 -4.19 38.01 46.48
N THR A 819 -3.80 39.12 45.86
CA THR A 819 -2.40 39.53 45.82
C THR A 819 -2.00 40.11 47.18
N ALA A 820 -0.78 39.79 47.63
CA ALA A 820 -0.14 40.47 48.76
C ALA A 820 -0.17 42.00 48.57
N PRO A 821 -0.27 42.80 49.65
CA PRO A 821 -0.37 44.25 49.52
C PRO A 821 0.86 44.84 48.80
N PRO A 822 0.70 45.89 47.98
CA PRO A 822 1.82 46.48 47.24
C PRO A 822 2.82 47.11 48.20
N ALA A 823 4.11 46.88 47.95
CA ALA A 823 5.21 47.54 48.62
C ALA A 823 5.29 49.01 48.16
N GLN A 824 4.50 49.91 48.77
CA GLN A 824 4.73 51.35 48.69
C GLN A 824 3.99 52.09 49.81
N ALA A 825 4.64 52.20 50.97
CA ALA A 825 4.26 53.15 52.00
C ALA A 825 5.42 53.60 52.90
N TRP A 826 6.68 53.64 52.43
CA TRP A 826 7.75 54.36 53.13
C TRP A 826 8.72 55.01 52.13
N ARG A 827 8.31 56.15 51.58
CA ARG A 827 9.22 57.29 51.34
C ARG A 827 8.86 58.34 52.38
N ASN A 828 9.69 58.49 53.40
CA ASN A 828 10.15 59.77 53.97
C ASN A 828 11.04 59.48 55.19
N HIS A 829 12.26 60.05 55.10
CA HIS A 829 13.42 59.98 56.00
C HIS A 829 14.32 58.75 55.89
#